data_AF-A0A660L727-F1
#
_entry.id   AF-A0A660L727-F1
#
_cell.length_a   1.000
_cell.length_b   1.000
_cell.length_c   1.000
_cell.angle_alpha   90.00
_cell.angle_beta   90.00
_cell.angle_gamma   90.00
#
_symmetry.space_group_name_H-M   'P 1'
#
loop_
_entity.id
_entity.type
_entity.pdbx_description
1 polymer ?
#
loop_
_entity_poly.entity_id
_entity_poly.type
_entity_poly.pdbx_seq_one_letter_code
_entity_poly.pdbx_strand_id
1 'polypeptide(L)'
;MRRLLTLLVVTGSLAGAGSASAGVLPAGFTQTTQWNGLGNPTVIRFAADGRVLVASKSGIVSVFDSLDDPSPTVLTDLRGAVHDYWDRGLLGMALDPRFTAGRPYVYVLYAYDKPGWGDGCPAPPGPTADGCVISGRLSRIAADGNETVLIEDWCQQYPSHSVGSLEFGPDGQLYVSSGEGASFNWADYGQAGAPLNPCGDPPGTVGSTLSAITSQGGALRAQAFRRPAGQRVALGGSILRVNPDTGAASDGNPAGASADPNRRRIVAYGFRNPFRFTLRPGTGEIWSGDVGWNTWEEINRTQNLAQVRNYGWPCYEGAPKLGAYDTLDNRSCETLYAEGGVTAPYFAYDHAEPVVPGETCTTGSSSISGLHFYRGAAFGAAYDGALFFGDFSRNCIWVVHKGDDGLPDLRTRETFAAQADGPVWLTQGPNGALYYADLSGGRVQRIAATDSAPTAHITATPTAGAVPLTVTFDGRGSTDPDGRALAYAWDLDGDGAYDDAATARASFTYRSPGAVAVRLRVTTAAGVTASATRTITAGAPPTVTISAPSPATTWAVGDAVSFSGSARNGAGDALAAARLTWSLALRHCSRTDAGVCHTHALQDFVGVASGQFVAPDHEYPSHLQLSLTAIDAAGLSATRTVRLDPRTAELELRAEPAGLALTLGSETLPTPFSRTVLAQSQNAVGAASPQLLDGVAYTFASWAGGPASTGFVIAPASGSATYTARFVAASAPSASPDTPAPPSTPPVVRPAAPQLLGAWGFDRGANRGANRGANRVAGRHGKALRLDGKTRFVVRAPRLPTFTVEAWVYATRAGTVAQRGDAFRLPTPARTRWTHLALTYDGTTVRTYRDGTRVGARRAALAATTRPLRFGAFTGRLDDLRVYDGALTATQIAADRRAPVR
;
A
#
# COMPACT_ATOMS: atom_id res chain seq x y z
N MET A 1 -48.38 -22.71 -43.19
CA MET A 1 -48.33 -23.52 -41.96
C MET A 1 -47.29 -22.91 -41.03
N ARG A 2 -47.73 -22.51 -39.83
CA ARG A 2 -46.92 -21.82 -38.81
C ARG A 2 -45.90 -22.78 -38.19
N ARG A 3 -44.65 -22.35 -38.02
CA ARG A 3 -43.79 -22.80 -36.89
C ARG A 3 -43.14 -21.58 -36.24
N LEU A 4 -43.35 -21.51 -34.93
CA LEU A 4 -43.14 -20.40 -34.01
C LEU A 4 -41.67 -19.94 -33.94
N LEU A 5 -41.48 -18.63 -34.01
CA LEU A 5 -40.35 -17.92 -33.39
C LEU A 5 -40.62 -17.85 -31.88
N THR A 6 -39.76 -18.47 -31.08
CA THR A 6 -39.71 -18.20 -29.63
C THR A 6 -38.75 -17.05 -29.40
N LEU A 7 -39.29 -15.84 -29.26
CA LEU A 7 -38.56 -14.62 -28.91
C LEU A 7 -38.15 -14.72 -27.44
N LEU A 8 -36.92 -15.15 -27.17
CA LEU A 8 -36.33 -15.06 -25.83
C LEU A 8 -35.92 -13.60 -25.61
N VAL A 9 -36.79 -12.83 -24.95
CA VAL A 9 -36.45 -11.51 -24.43
C VAL A 9 -35.42 -11.71 -23.33
N VAL A 10 -34.14 -11.65 -23.69
CA VAL A 10 -33.08 -11.42 -22.71
C VAL A 10 -33.24 -9.97 -22.29
N THR A 11 -33.81 -9.76 -21.11
CA THR A 11 -33.73 -8.49 -20.40
C THR A 11 -32.26 -8.22 -20.16
N GLY A 12 -31.64 -7.43 -21.04
CA GLY A 12 -30.33 -6.83 -20.81
C GLY A 12 -30.42 -6.00 -19.54
N SER A 13 -29.90 -6.54 -18.44
CA SER A 13 -29.52 -5.74 -17.29
C SER A 13 -28.58 -4.67 -17.80
N LEU A 14 -29.06 -3.41 -17.86
CA LEU A 14 -28.21 -2.23 -17.93
C LEU A 14 -27.29 -2.31 -16.71
N ALA A 15 -26.12 -2.91 -16.89
CA ALA A 15 -25.03 -2.76 -15.95
C ALA A 15 -24.77 -1.26 -15.90
N GLY A 16 -25.15 -0.65 -14.78
CA GLY A 16 -24.85 0.76 -14.54
C GLY A 16 -23.36 0.97 -14.80
N ALA A 17 -23.03 2.04 -15.52
CA ALA A 17 -21.66 2.52 -15.64
C ALA A 17 -21.10 2.67 -14.22
N GLY A 18 -20.34 1.67 -13.78
CA GLY A 18 -19.68 1.71 -12.48
C GLY A 18 -18.76 2.92 -12.51
N SER A 19 -18.92 3.82 -11.55
CA SER A 19 -17.99 4.91 -11.33
C SER A 19 -16.57 4.33 -11.27
N ALA A 20 -15.69 4.80 -12.16
CA ALA A 20 -14.32 4.33 -12.23
C ALA A 20 -13.65 4.48 -10.87
N SER A 21 -12.94 3.43 -10.42
CA SER A 21 -11.96 3.60 -9.36
C SER A 21 -10.78 4.33 -10.00
N ALA A 22 -10.51 5.57 -9.60
CA ALA A 22 -9.23 6.18 -9.94
C ALA A 22 -8.12 5.31 -9.31
N GLY A 23 -7.07 5.01 -10.06
CA GLY A 23 -5.90 4.35 -9.48
C GLY A 23 -5.40 5.17 -8.28
N VAL A 24 -4.92 4.49 -7.24
CA VAL A 24 -4.29 5.17 -6.11
C VAL A 24 -2.90 5.63 -6.57
N LEU A 25 -2.80 6.92 -6.87
CA LEU A 25 -1.58 7.59 -7.33
C LEU A 25 -0.85 8.31 -6.18
N PRO A 26 0.46 8.54 -6.30
CA PRO A 26 1.17 9.50 -5.47
C PRO A 26 0.52 10.89 -5.53
N ALA A 27 0.73 11.67 -4.46
CA ALA A 27 0.35 13.08 -4.47
C ALA A 27 1.04 13.81 -5.65
N GLY A 28 0.34 14.77 -6.26
CA GLY A 28 0.87 15.48 -7.42
C GLY A 28 0.51 14.86 -8.78
N PHE A 29 -0.32 13.81 -8.81
CA PHE A 29 -0.79 13.18 -10.05
C PHE A 29 -2.30 12.96 -10.07
N THR A 30 -2.88 13.02 -11.27
CA THR A 30 -4.28 12.68 -11.53
C THR A 30 -4.39 11.68 -12.67
N GLN A 31 -5.37 10.78 -12.56
CA GLN A 31 -5.75 9.85 -13.63
C GLN A 31 -7.08 10.28 -14.23
N THR A 32 -7.17 10.28 -15.56
CA THR A 32 -8.39 10.52 -16.33
C THR A 32 -8.52 9.47 -17.43
N THR A 33 -9.75 8.99 -17.68
CA THR A 33 -10.03 8.21 -18.89
C THR A 33 -9.88 9.12 -20.11
N GLN A 34 -8.91 8.81 -20.99
CA GLN A 34 -8.69 9.57 -22.21
C GLN A 34 -9.70 9.18 -23.29
N TRP A 35 -9.80 7.87 -23.56
CA TRP A 35 -10.74 7.30 -24.52
C TRP A 35 -11.35 6.04 -23.94
N ASN A 36 -12.61 5.77 -24.26
CA ASN A 36 -13.36 4.62 -23.76
C ASN A 36 -14.07 3.90 -24.90
N GLY A 37 -14.57 2.70 -24.66
CA GLY A 37 -15.35 1.93 -25.64
C GLY A 37 -14.52 1.35 -26.80
N LEU A 38 -13.21 1.17 -26.60
CA LEU A 38 -12.28 0.73 -27.65
C LEU A 38 -12.25 -0.79 -27.85
N GLY A 39 -12.80 -1.56 -26.89
CA GLY A 39 -12.84 -3.02 -26.94
C GLY A 39 -11.44 -3.64 -26.81
N ASN A 40 -11.02 -3.99 -25.59
CA ASN A 40 -9.71 -4.59 -25.27
C ASN A 40 -8.52 -3.93 -26.01
N PRO A 41 -8.21 -2.65 -25.75
CA PRO A 41 -7.06 -1.98 -26.36
C PRO A 41 -5.75 -2.63 -25.91
N THR A 42 -4.82 -2.81 -26.85
CA THR A 42 -3.53 -3.48 -26.62
C THR A 42 -2.33 -2.58 -26.83
N VAL A 43 -2.40 -1.58 -27.72
CA VAL A 43 -1.26 -0.71 -28.04
C VAL A 43 -1.72 0.70 -28.37
N ILE A 44 -0.97 1.70 -27.89
CA ILE A 44 -1.16 3.13 -28.20
C ILE A 44 0.11 3.64 -28.90
N ARG A 45 -0.03 4.40 -29.99
CA ARG A 45 1.07 5.09 -30.69
C ARG A 45 0.68 6.52 -31.02
N PHE A 46 1.56 7.46 -30.67
CA PHE A 46 1.42 8.87 -31.02
C PHE A 46 2.24 9.18 -32.27
N ALA A 47 1.61 9.77 -33.28
CA ALA A 47 2.28 10.26 -34.47
C ALA A 47 2.78 11.69 -34.26
N ALA A 48 3.84 12.07 -34.97
CA ALA A 48 4.45 13.40 -34.85
C ALA A 48 3.54 14.55 -35.34
N ASP A 49 2.51 14.24 -36.12
CA ASP A 49 1.51 15.20 -36.61
C ASP A 49 0.30 15.35 -35.68
N GLY A 50 0.33 14.70 -34.51
CA GLY A 50 -0.72 14.80 -33.48
C GLY A 50 -1.74 13.66 -33.50
N ARG A 51 -1.77 12.84 -34.56
CA ARG A 51 -2.67 11.68 -34.62
C ARG A 51 -2.31 10.63 -33.58
N VAL A 52 -3.33 9.89 -33.12
CA VAL A 52 -3.15 8.79 -32.16
C VAL A 52 -3.73 7.51 -32.74
N LEU A 53 -2.92 6.45 -32.78
CA LEU A 53 -3.35 5.14 -33.22
C LEU A 53 -3.51 4.23 -32.01
N VAL A 54 -4.67 3.57 -31.93
CA VAL A 54 -4.94 2.57 -30.90
C VAL A 54 -5.32 1.25 -31.56
N ALA A 55 -4.59 0.20 -31.22
CA ALA A 55 -4.92 -1.15 -31.66
C ALA A 55 -5.74 -1.88 -30.60
N SER A 56 -6.75 -2.61 -31.04
CA SER A 56 -7.60 -3.47 -30.22
C SER A 56 -7.25 -4.93 -30.47
N LYS A 57 -7.34 -5.75 -29.42
CA LYS A 57 -6.98 -7.17 -29.46
C LYS A 57 -7.65 -7.96 -30.58
N SER A 58 -8.88 -7.58 -30.92
CA SER A 58 -9.68 -8.18 -32.00
C SER A 58 -9.11 -7.98 -33.40
N GLY A 59 -8.19 -7.03 -33.62
CA GLY A 59 -7.61 -6.75 -34.93
C GLY A 59 -8.06 -5.43 -35.57
N ILE A 60 -8.77 -4.58 -34.82
CA ILE A 60 -9.10 -3.22 -35.28
C ILE A 60 -7.94 -2.27 -34.93
N VAL A 61 -7.53 -1.45 -35.89
CA VAL A 61 -6.64 -0.30 -35.64
C VAL A 61 -7.43 0.98 -35.88
N SER A 62 -7.59 1.74 -34.80
CA SER A 62 -8.33 3.00 -34.76
C SER A 62 -7.37 4.19 -34.82
N VAL A 63 -7.80 5.29 -35.45
CA VAL A 63 -7.06 6.55 -35.57
C VAL A 63 -7.91 7.69 -35.03
N PHE A 64 -7.34 8.42 -34.08
CA PHE A 64 -7.85 9.70 -33.60
C PHE A 64 -7.07 10.82 -34.27
N ASP A 65 -7.75 11.88 -34.68
CA ASP A 65 -7.13 13.02 -35.36
C ASP A 65 -6.26 13.86 -34.42
N SER A 66 -6.55 13.83 -33.12
CA SER A 66 -5.77 14.52 -32.08
C SER A 66 -5.98 13.91 -30.70
N LEU A 67 -5.30 14.44 -29.68
CA LEU A 67 -5.57 14.06 -28.28
C LEU A 67 -7.00 14.38 -27.85
N ASP A 68 -7.58 15.47 -28.35
CA ASP A 68 -8.91 15.95 -27.93
C ASP A 68 -10.05 15.35 -28.77
N ASP A 69 -9.72 14.56 -29.79
CA ASP A 69 -10.71 13.89 -30.62
C ASP A 69 -11.39 12.76 -29.83
N PRO A 70 -12.72 12.82 -29.61
CA PRO A 70 -13.42 11.79 -28.87
C PRO A 70 -13.81 10.58 -29.72
N SER A 71 -13.67 10.65 -31.06
CA SER A 71 -14.27 9.69 -32.00
C SER A 71 -13.27 9.21 -33.04
N PRO A 72 -12.76 7.97 -32.92
CA PRO A 72 -11.78 7.48 -33.89
C PRO A 72 -12.43 7.03 -35.20
N THR A 73 -11.63 7.03 -36.27
CA THR A 73 -11.89 6.28 -37.51
C THR A 73 -11.14 4.95 -37.52
N VAL A 74 -11.56 3.98 -38.32
CA VAL A 74 -10.84 2.70 -38.47
C VAL A 74 -9.88 2.80 -39.65
N LEU A 75 -8.58 2.59 -39.39
CA LEU A 75 -7.55 2.50 -40.44
C LEU A 75 -7.56 1.12 -41.11
N THR A 76 -7.67 0.06 -40.31
CA THR A 76 -7.73 -1.32 -40.82
C THR A 76 -8.51 -2.23 -39.88
N ASP A 77 -9.19 -3.21 -40.46
CA ASP A 77 -9.97 -4.23 -39.76
C ASP A 77 -9.46 -5.62 -40.14
N LEU A 78 -8.62 -6.18 -39.27
CA LEU A 78 -7.98 -7.47 -39.45
C LEU A 78 -8.73 -8.61 -38.74
N ARG A 79 -9.97 -8.38 -38.25
CA ARG A 79 -10.74 -9.39 -37.49
C ARG A 79 -10.91 -10.71 -38.24
N GLY A 80 -10.93 -10.69 -39.58
CA GLY A 80 -11.01 -11.90 -40.39
C GLY A 80 -9.71 -12.72 -40.47
N ALA A 81 -8.57 -12.14 -40.08
CA ALA A 81 -7.27 -12.80 -40.05
C ALA A 81 -6.74 -13.02 -38.63
N VAL A 82 -7.19 -12.21 -37.66
CA VAL A 82 -6.74 -12.27 -36.27
C VAL A 82 -7.47 -13.36 -35.51
N HIS A 83 -6.73 -14.30 -34.93
CA HIS A 83 -7.28 -15.28 -34.00
C HIS A 83 -7.37 -14.67 -32.58
N ASP A 84 -8.44 -13.91 -32.31
CA ASP A 84 -8.69 -13.27 -31.01
C ASP A 84 -9.24 -14.28 -29.97
N TYR A 85 -8.35 -14.93 -29.22
CA TYR A 85 -8.71 -15.95 -28.26
C TYR A 85 -7.67 -16.05 -27.14
N TRP A 86 -8.09 -15.89 -25.88
CA TRP A 86 -7.21 -15.89 -24.70
C TRP A 86 -6.09 -14.86 -24.84
N ASP A 87 -4.80 -15.23 -24.78
CA ASP A 87 -3.68 -14.29 -24.91
C ASP A 87 -3.49 -13.81 -26.36
N ARG A 88 -4.11 -14.47 -27.33
CA ARG A 88 -3.95 -14.18 -28.76
C ARG A 88 -4.76 -12.97 -29.20
N GLY A 89 -4.28 -12.31 -30.23
CA GLY A 89 -4.93 -11.19 -30.87
C GLY A 89 -3.92 -10.35 -31.64
N LEU A 90 -4.30 -9.10 -31.94
CA LEU A 90 -3.36 -8.05 -32.35
C LEU A 90 -2.74 -7.45 -31.09
N LEU A 91 -1.46 -7.73 -30.88
CA LEU A 91 -0.76 -7.38 -29.63
C LEU A 91 0.35 -6.35 -29.81
N GLY A 92 0.93 -6.24 -31.01
CA GLY A 92 2.00 -5.31 -31.30
C GLY A 92 1.63 -4.35 -32.44
N MET A 93 2.02 -3.09 -32.29
CA MET A 93 1.89 -2.08 -33.34
C MET A 93 3.06 -1.10 -33.26
N ALA A 94 3.61 -0.66 -34.39
CA ALA A 94 4.60 0.42 -34.45
C ALA A 94 4.34 1.32 -35.66
N LEU A 95 4.66 2.61 -35.54
CA LEU A 95 4.62 3.54 -36.67
C LEU A 95 6.00 3.62 -37.28
N ASP A 96 6.06 3.73 -38.60
CA ASP A 96 7.32 4.01 -39.28
C ASP A 96 7.95 5.31 -38.73
N PRO A 97 9.26 5.39 -38.51
CA PRO A 97 9.90 6.64 -38.09
C PRO A 97 9.70 7.79 -39.08
N ARG A 98 9.34 7.48 -40.34
CA ARG A 98 9.00 8.44 -41.40
C ARG A 98 7.49 8.47 -41.69
N PHE A 99 6.66 8.10 -40.72
CA PHE A 99 5.19 8.05 -40.86
C PHE A 99 4.59 9.33 -41.42
N THR A 100 5.03 10.49 -40.91
CA THR A 100 4.60 11.82 -41.37
C THR A 100 5.50 12.41 -42.47
N ALA A 101 6.57 11.71 -42.84
CA ALA A 101 7.59 12.13 -43.80
C ALA A 101 7.58 11.23 -45.06
N GLY A 102 6.38 10.89 -45.55
CA GLY A 102 6.19 10.20 -46.82
C GLY A 102 6.26 8.67 -46.78
N ARG A 103 6.34 8.05 -45.60
CA ARG A 103 6.17 6.58 -45.42
C ARG A 103 5.12 6.29 -44.35
N PRO A 104 3.83 6.52 -44.64
CA PRO A 104 2.73 6.37 -43.68
C PRO A 104 2.38 4.90 -43.43
N TYR A 105 3.38 4.11 -43.03
CA TYR A 105 3.24 2.68 -42.75
C TYR A 105 3.01 2.45 -41.26
N VAL A 106 2.06 1.55 -40.96
CA VAL A 106 1.80 1.02 -39.63
C VAL A 106 2.18 -0.45 -39.63
N TYR A 107 3.07 -0.86 -38.74
CA TYR A 107 3.47 -2.25 -38.58
C TYR A 107 2.60 -2.90 -37.50
N VAL A 108 2.10 -4.10 -37.76
CA VAL A 108 1.23 -4.85 -36.84
C VAL A 108 1.79 -6.26 -36.62
N LEU A 109 1.62 -6.76 -35.39
CA LEU A 109 2.04 -8.08 -34.97
C LEU A 109 0.87 -8.77 -34.27
N TYR A 110 0.45 -9.91 -34.82
CA TYR A 110 -0.76 -10.59 -34.37
C TYR A 110 -0.68 -12.11 -34.50
N ALA A 111 -1.54 -12.79 -33.74
CA ALA A 111 -1.81 -14.22 -33.90
C ALA A 111 -2.69 -14.44 -35.14
N TYR A 112 -2.11 -14.99 -36.20
CA TYR A 112 -2.79 -15.21 -37.47
C TYR A 112 -3.54 -16.55 -37.49
N ASP A 113 -4.85 -16.47 -37.73
CA ASP A 113 -5.71 -17.62 -37.96
C ASP A 113 -5.41 -18.21 -39.36
N LYS A 114 -4.48 -19.15 -39.40
CA LYS A 114 -3.94 -19.68 -40.66
C LYS A 114 -4.92 -20.68 -41.28
N PRO A 115 -5.43 -20.43 -42.51
CA PRO A 115 -6.31 -21.37 -43.19
C PRO A 115 -5.70 -22.77 -43.27
N GLY A 116 -6.48 -23.77 -42.89
CA GLY A 116 -6.07 -25.18 -42.88
C GLY A 116 -5.34 -25.64 -41.60
N TRP A 117 -5.13 -24.76 -40.62
CA TRP A 117 -4.62 -25.14 -39.29
C TRP A 117 -5.73 -25.23 -38.22
N GLY A 118 -6.98 -24.91 -38.62
CA GLY A 118 -8.22 -25.25 -37.92
C GLY A 118 -9.05 -24.03 -37.53
N ASP A 119 -10.08 -23.72 -38.31
CA ASP A 119 -11.04 -22.60 -38.13
C ASP A 119 -11.91 -22.73 -36.84
N GLY A 120 -11.62 -23.72 -35.99
CA GLY A 120 -12.25 -23.97 -34.70
C GLY A 120 -11.34 -24.84 -33.84
N CYS A 121 -10.91 -24.33 -32.70
CA CYS A 121 -10.08 -25.08 -31.77
C CYS A 121 -10.75 -26.41 -31.34
N PRO A 122 -9.99 -27.48 -31.06
CA PRO A 122 -10.54 -28.80 -30.73
C PRO A 122 -11.57 -28.74 -29.60
N ALA A 123 -12.67 -29.49 -29.73
CA ALA A 123 -13.68 -29.66 -28.69
C ALA A 123 -14.18 -31.11 -28.67
N PRO A 124 -14.20 -31.80 -27.51
CA PRO A 124 -13.16 -32.00 -26.47
C PRO A 124 -11.94 -32.81 -26.99
N PRO A 125 -10.76 -32.81 -26.33
CA PRO A 125 -10.49 -32.39 -24.95
C PRO A 125 -10.21 -30.88 -24.75
N GLY A 126 -10.08 -30.08 -25.82
CA GLY A 126 -10.05 -28.61 -25.74
C GLY A 126 -8.76 -27.93 -26.23
N PRO A 127 -8.76 -26.60 -26.46
CA PRO A 127 -7.61 -25.82 -26.91
C PRO A 127 -6.43 -25.77 -25.94
N THR A 128 -6.67 -26.01 -24.65
CA THR A 128 -5.62 -26.06 -23.62
C THR A 128 -5.03 -27.46 -23.47
N ALA A 129 -5.65 -28.49 -24.07
CA ALA A 129 -5.21 -29.88 -24.09
C ALA A 129 -4.40 -30.20 -25.36
N ASP A 130 -5.07 -30.19 -26.50
CA ASP A 130 -4.46 -30.55 -27.80
C ASP A 130 -3.87 -29.33 -28.54
N GLY A 131 -4.07 -28.13 -28.00
CA GLY A 131 -3.68 -26.91 -28.68
C GLY A 131 -4.70 -26.46 -29.73
N CYS A 132 -4.44 -25.32 -30.32
CA CYS A 132 -5.19 -24.70 -31.40
C CYS A 132 -4.18 -23.98 -32.29
N VAL A 133 -3.70 -24.63 -33.34
CA VAL A 133 -2.43 -24.25 -33.97
C VAL A 133 -2.60 -23.00 -34.82
N ILE A 134 -1.76 -21.98 -34.59
CA ILE A 134 -1.74 -20.73 -35.36
C ILE A 134 -0.31 -20.37 -35.76
N SER A 135 -0.15 -19.36 -36.61
CA SER A 135 1.15 -18.71 -36.84
C SER A 135 1.14 -17.33 -36.21
N GLY A 136 2.26 -16.88 -35.64
CA GLY A 136 2.43 -15.44 -35.49
C GLY A 136 2.65 -14.81 -36.87
N ARG A 137 2.21 -13.55 -37.04
CA ARG A 137 2.37 -12.82 -38.28
C ARG A 137 2.78 -11.38 -38.01
N LEU A 138 3.84 -10.97 -38.70
CA LEU A 138 4.28 -9.58 -38.80
C LEU A 138 3.86 -9.04 -40.16
N SER A 139 3.18 -7.91 -40.16
CA SER A 139 2.73 -7.25 -41.38
C SER A 139 2.93 -5.75 -41.34
N ARG A 140 2.97 -5.15 -42.52
CA ARG A 140 2.97 -3.70 -42.76
C ARG A 140 1.65 -3.30 -43.39
N ILE A 141 0.98 -2.33 -42.81
CA ILE A 141 -0.26 -1.71 -43.29
C ILE A 141 0.09 -0.37 -43.93
N ALA A 142 -0.36 -0.15 -45.16
CA ALA A 142 -0.27 1.13 -45.84
C ALA A 142 -1.38 2.10 -45.40
N ALA A 143 -1.25 3.38 -45.74
CA ALA A 143 -2.22 4.42 -45.36
C ALA A 143 -3.64 4.17 -45.91
N ASP A 144 -3.75 3.39 -46.99
CA ASP A 144 -5.02 2.95 -47.58
C ASP A 144 -5.60 1.69 -46.90
N GLY A 145 -4.94 1.18 -45.85
CA GLY A 145 -5.35 -0.01 -45.11
C GLY A 145 -4.80 -1.33 -45.67
N ASN A 146 -4.09 -1.33 -46.81
CA ASN A 146 -3.61 -2.56 -47.45
C ASN A 146 -2.49 -3.24 -46.65
N GLU A 147 -2.62 -4.54 -46.44
CA GLU A 147 -1.66 -5.37 -45.71
C GLU A 147 -0.57 -5.97 -46.64
N THR A 148 0.69 -5.87 -46.21
CA THR A 148 1.83 -6.61 -46.76
C THR A 148 2.41 -7.51 -45.66
N VAL A 149 2.36 -8.83 -45.85
CA VAL A 149 2.94 -9.79 -44.90
C VAL A 149 4.48 -9.79 -45.02
N LEU A 150 5.16 -9.68 -43.88
CA LEU A 150 6.63 -9.67 -43.81
C LEU A 150 7.19 -11.00 -43.28
N ILE A 151 6.53 -11.57 -42.26
CA ILE A 151 6.94 -12.85 -41.65
C ILE A 151 5.67 -13.61 -41.20
N GLU A 152 5.59 -14.90 -41.53
CA GLU A 152 4.47 -15.79 -41.16
C GLU A 152 4.93 -17.26 -41.08
N ASP A 153 6.09 -17.49 -40.48
CA ASP A 153 6.71 -18.82 -40.43
C ASP A 153 7.05 -19.28 -39.00
N TRP A 154 6.28 -18.89 -37.99
CA TRP A 154 6.46 -19.43 -36.64
C TRP A 154 5.17 -19.95 -36.01
N CYS A 155 5.10 -21.28 -35.97
CA CYS A 155 4.02 -22.06 -35.38
C CYS A 155 3.88 -21.78 -33.88
N GLN A 156 2.64 -21.75 -33.41
CA GLN A 156 2.26 -21.70 -32.00
C GLN A 156 1.13 -22.70 -31.75
N GLN A 157 1.33 -23.61 -30.82
CA GLN A 157 0.35 -24.66 -30.55
C GLN A 157 -0.73 -24.20 -29.57
N TYR A 158 -0.40 -23.46 -28.52
CA TYR A 158 -1.33 -23.17 -27.43
C TYR A 158 -1.84 -21.72 -27.42
N PRO A 159 -3.00 -21.44 -26.80
CA PRO A 159 -3.62 -20.11 -26.79
C PRO A 159 -2.94 -19.10 -25.86
N SER A 160 -1.83 -19.49 -25.25
CA SER A 160 -0.99 -18.71 -24.34
C SER A 160 0.30 -18.24 -25.00
N HIS A 161 0.88 -17.14 -24.51
CA HIS A 161 2.24 -16.68 -24.83
C HIS A 161 2.49 -16.55 -26.33
N SER A 162 1.61 -15.83 -27.01
CA SER A 162 1.61 -15.79 -28.47
C SER A 162 2.72 -14.90 -29.04
N VAL A 163 2.37 -13.72 -29.55
CA VAL A 163 3.30 -12.69 -30.00
C VAL A 163 3.43 -11.60 -28.92
N GLY A 164 4.20 -10.53 -29.17
CA GLY A 164 4.36 -9.45 -28.20
C GLY A 164 4.28 -8.07 -28.83
N SER A 165 5.41 -7.36 -28.83
CA SER A 165 5.50 -5.93 -29.14
C SER A 165 6.35 -5.64 -30.37
N LEU A 166 6.20 -4.42 -30.87
CA LEU A 166 6.96 -3.86 -31.99
C LEU A 166 7.54 -2.51 -31.59
N GLU A 167 8.84 -2.30 -31.83
CA GLU A 167 9.50 -1.01 -31.62
C GLU A 167 10.53 -0.76 -32.72
N PHE A 168 10.70 0.51 -33.09
CA PHE A 168 11.78 0.92 -33.97
C PHE A 168 13.03 1.28 -33.18
N GLY A 169 14.16 0.72 -33.60
CA GLY A 169 15.47 1.07 -33.07
C GLY A 169 15.95 2.46 -33.48
N PRO A 170 16.96 3.01 -32.78
CA PRO A 170 17.65 4.22 -33.23
C PRO A 170 18.38 4.02 -34.58
N ASP A 171 18.59 2.77 -34.99
CA ASP A 171 19.14 2.35 -36.28
C ASP A 171 18.08 2.27 -37.41
N GLY A 172 16.84 2.66 -37.11
CA GLY A 172 15.72 2.62 -38.05
C GLY A 172 15.24 1.22 -38.42
N GLN A 173 15.72 0.16 -37.74
CA GLN A 173 15.27 -1.20 -37.96
C GLN A 173 14.10 -1.55 -37.03
N LEU A 174 13.30 -2.54 -37.43
CA LEU A 174 12.14 -2.98 -36.67
C LEU A 174 12.53 -4.13 -35.74
N TYR A 175 12.20 -3.99 -34.46
CA TYR A 175 12.38 -5.02 -33.45
C TYR A 175 11.04 -5.68 -33.14
N VAL A 176 11.06 -7.00 -32.98
CA VAL A 176 9.85 -7.82 -32.89
C VAL A 176 10.03 -8.81 -31.75
N SER A 177 9.09 -8.89 -30.81
CA SER A 177 9.12 -9.93 -29.78
C SER A 177 8.11 -11.05 -30.06
N SER A 178 8.51 -12.28 -29.76
CA SER A 178 7.68 -13.47 -29.91
C SER A 178 7.71 -14.29 -28.63
N GLY A 179 6.53 -14.54 -28.07
CA GLY A 179 6.34 -15.59 -27.07
C GLY A 179 6.51 -16.96 -27.72
N GLU A 180 6.65 -17.98 -26.87
CA GLU A 180 6.92 -19.34 -27.33
C GLU A 180 5.68 -20.12 -27.79
N GLY A 181 4.47 -19.70 -27.43
CA GLY A 181 3.22 -20.34 -27.84
C GLY A 181 3.06 -21.78 -27.33
N ALA A 182 3.53 -22.05 -26.10
CA ALA A 182 3.54 -23.36 -25.44
C ALA A 182 2.48 -23.46 -24.33
N SER A 183 2.20 -24.67 -23.85
CA SER A 183 1.23 -24.89 -22.76
C SER A 183 1.72 -24.25 -21.45
N PHE A 184 0.82 -23.58 -20.75
CA PHE A 184 1.05 -23.08 -19.39
C PHE A 184 0.71 -24.10 -18.30
N ASN A 185 0.14 -25.25 -18.66
CA ASN A 185 -0.38 -26.22 -17.68
C ASN A 185 0.64 -27.32 -17.30
N TRP A 186 1.62 -27.59 -18.15
CA TRP A 186 2.64 -28.64 -17.92
C TRP A 186 3.92 -28.33 -18.67
N ALA A 187 4.97 -29.13 -18.39
CA ALA A 187 6.20 -29.11 -19.17
C ALA A 187 5.92 -29.59 -20.59
N ASP A 188 5.69 -28.63 -21.48
CA ASP A 188 5.43 -28.83 -22.89
C ASP A 188 6.74 -28.94 -23.67
N TYR A 189 7.04 -30.15 -24.10
CA TYR A 189 8.17 -30.46 -24.96
C TYR A 189 7.72 -30.82 -26.39
N GLY A 190 6.48 -30.48 -26.75
CA GLY A 190 5.86 -30.74 -28.06
C GLY A 190 5.13 -32.09 -28.15
N GLN A 191 4.77 -32.67 -27.00
CA GLN A 191 4.25 -34.04 -26.91
C GLN A 191 2.79 -34.23 -27.32
N ALA A 192 2.04 -33.15 -27.48
CA ALA A 192 0.59 -33.17 -27.61
C ALA A 192 0.14 -32.68 -29.00
N GLY A 193 -1.17 -32.76 -29.23
CA GLY A 193 -1.84 -32.23 -30.41
C GLY A 193 -2.52 -33.28 -31.28
N ALA A 194 -3.37 -32.79 -32.16
CA ALA A 194 -4.09 -33.60 -33.14
C ALA A 194 -3.93 -32.95 -34.53
N PRO A 195 -2.99 -33.43 -35.38
CA PRO A 195 -2.04 -34.53 -35.14
C PRO A 195 -1.00 -34.17 -34.07
N LEU A 196 -0.36 -35.19 -33.46
CA LEU A 196 0.72 -35.00 -32.48
C LEU A 196 1.85 -34.16 -33.08
N ASN A 197 2.53 -33.35 -32.25
CA ASN A 197 3.62 -32.48 -32.71
C ASN A 197 3.22 -31.64 -33.94
N PRO A 198 2.14 -30.85 -33.88
CA PRO A 198 1.60 -30.17 -35.05
C PRO A 198 2.55 -29.11 -35.63
N CYS A 199 3.50 -28.62 -34.83
CA CYS A 199 4.55 -27.70 -35.29
C CYS A 199 5.74 -28.41 -35.98
N GLY A 200 5.76 -29.75 -36.02
CA GLY A 200 6.83 -30.52 -36.64
C GLY A 200 8.19 -30.31 -35.97
N ASP A 201 8.20 -30.21 -34.64
CA ASP A 201 9.41 -29.96 -33.87
C ASP A 201 10.37 -31.17 -33.87
N PRO A 202 11.70 -30.92 -33.89
CA PRO A 202 12.71 -31.97 -33.85
C PRO A 202 12.67 -32.82 -32.56
N PRO A 203 13.14 -34.08 -32.64
CA PRO A 203 13.68 -34.76 -33.82
C PRO A 203 12.61 -35.34 -34.77
N GLY A 204 11.33 -35.20 -34.44
CA GLY A 204 10.22 -35.73 -35.23
C GLY A 204 9.74 -34.78 -36.34
N THR A 205 8.66 -35.19 -36.98
CA THR A 205 7.86 -34.37 -37.90
C THR A 205 6.42 -34.28 -37.39
N VAL A 206 5.54 -33.58 -38.11
CA VAL A 206 4.10 -33.58 -37.83
C VAL A 206 3.57 -35.02 -37.75
N GLY A 207 2.81 -35.31 -36.69
CA GLY A 207 2.27 -36.63 -36.37
C GLY A 207 3.21 -37.55 -35.56
N SER A 208 4.45 -37.14 -35.31
CA SER A 208 5.42 -37.97 -34.57
C SER A 208 5.21 -37.90 -33.06
N THR A 209 5.36 -39.04 -32.38
CA THR A 209 5.54 -39.08 -30.92
C THR A 209 6.95 -38.61 -30.56
N LEU A 210 7.05 -37.65 -29.64
CA LEU A 210 8.33 -37.11 -29.16
C LEU A 210 8.73 -37.72 -27.81
N SER A 211 10.03 -37.93 -27.61
CA SER A 211 10.61 -38.34 -26.32
C SER A 211 11.02 -37.13 -25.50
N ALA A 212 10.63 -37.07 -24.23
CA ALA A 212 10.96 -35.96 -23.32
C ALA A 212 12.46 -35.64 -23.22
N ILE A 213 13.33 -36.65 -23.38
CA ILE A 213 14.80 -36.51 -23.27
C ILE A 213 15.39 -35.78 -24.49
N THR A 214 14.85 -36.01 -25.69
CA THR A 214 15.47 -35.57 -26.96
C THR A 214 14.66 -34.56 -27.75
N SER A 215 13.40 -34.37 -27.37
CA SER A 215 12.48 -33.40 -27.97
C SER A 215 12.99 -31.98 -27.83
N GLN A 216 12.58 -31.15 -28.79
CA GLN A 216 12.92 -29.73 -28.84
C GLN A 216 11.69 -28.87 -29.15
N GLY A 217 10.48 -29.41 -28.98
CA GLY A 217 9.21 -28.73 -29.24
C GLY A 217 8.60 -28.06 -28.01
N GLY A 218 7.37 -27.57 -28.14
CA GLY A 218 6.69 -26.91 -27.03
C GLY A 218 7.45 -25.66 -26.57
N ALA A 219 7.72 -25.52 -25.27
CA ALA A 219 8.47 -24.41 -24.71
C ALA A 219 9.97 -24.45 -25.08
N LEU A 220 10.51 -25.63 -25.44
CA LEU A 220 11.91 -25.75 -25.89
C LEU A 220 12.16 -25.05 -27.23
N ARG A 221 11.11 -24.57 -27.92
CA ARG A 221 11.24 -23.63 -29.05
C ARG A 221 11.97 -22.35 -28.64
N ALA A 222 11.86 -21.91 -27.38
CA ALA A 222 12.64 -20.79 -26.85
C ALA A 222 14.16 -21.02 -26.92
N GLN A 223 14.62 -22.28 -26.99
CA GLN A 223 16.02 -22.66 -27.14
C GLN A 223 16.40 -23.01 -28.60
N ALA A 224 15.53 -22.74 -29.58
CA ALA A 224 15.75 -23.15 -30.97
C ALA A 224 17.00 -22.54 -31.62
N PHE A 225 17.51 -21.41 -31.09
CA PHE A 225 18.77 -20.82 -31.55
C PHE A 225 19.97 -21.76 -31.33
N ARG A 226 19.92 -22.63 -30.32
CA ARG A 226 21.00 -23.60 -29.99
C ARG A 226 20.96 -24.87 -30.84
N ARG A 227 19.95 -25.05 -31.70
CA ARG A 227 19.81 -26.26 -32.51
C ARG A 227 21.03 -26.45 -33.44
N PRO A 228 21.45 -27.69 -33.73
CA PRO A 228 22.51 -27.94 -34.70
C PRO A 228 22.19 -27.37 -36.09
N ALA A 229 23.24 -27.14 -36.90
CA ALA A 229 23.06 -26.73 -38.29
C ALA A 229 22.22 -27.76 -39.07
N GLY A 230 21.34 -27.28 -39.95
CA GLY A 230 20.41 -28.12 -40.73
C GLY A 230 19.07 -28.39 -40.06
N GLN A 231 18.92 -28.09 -38.76
CA GLN A 231 17.61 -28.08 -38.11
C GLN A 231 16.98 -26.68 -38.17
N ARG A 232 15.69 -26.63 -38.49
CA ARG A 232 14.93 -25.38 -38.57
C ARG A 232 14.92 -24.65 -37.22
N VAL A 233 15.21 -23.35 -37.24
CA VAL A 233 15.09 -22.49 -36.06
C VAL A 233 13.69 -21.88 -35.97
N ALA A 234 13.03 -22.08 -34.83
CA ALA A 234 11.77 -21.43 -34.49
C ALA A 234 12.02 -20.02 -33.96
N LEU A 235 11.05 -19.11 -34.14
CA LEU A 235 11.10 -17.73 -33.63
C LEU A 235 10.48 -17.58 -32.23
N GLY A 236 9.83 -18.62 -31.70
CA GLY A 236 9.22 -18.56 -30.37
C GLY A 236 10.24 -18.31 -29.27
N GLY A 237 9.88 -17.50 -28.27
CA GLY A 237 10.73 -17.17 -27.12
C GLY A 237 11.95 -16.32 -27.50
N SER A 238 11.79 -15.37 -28.43
CA SER A 238 12.89 -14.57 -28.97
C SER A 238 12.53 -13.11 -29.25
N ILE A 239 13.56 -12.28 -29.40
CA ILE A 239 13.48 -10.92 -29.93
C ILE A 239 14.27 -10.89 -31.25
N LEU A 240 13.62 -10.34 -32.28
CA LEU A 240 14.13 -10.25 -33.64
C LEU A 240 14.52 -8.81 -33.96
N ARG A 241 15.46 -8.64 -34.90
CA ARG A 241 15.78 -7.37 -35.53
C ARG A 241 15.72 -7.52 -37.04
N VAL A 242 14.75 -6.88 -37.68
CA VAL A 242 14.38 -7.13 -39.09
C VAL A 242 14.30 -5.84 -39.90
N ASN A 243 14.59 -5.99 -41.20
CA ASN A 243 14.45 -4.90 -42.14
C ASN A 243 12.94 -4.61 -42.32
N PRO A 244 12.50 -3.36 -42.11
CA PRO A 244 11.08 -3.01 -42.10
C PRO A 244 10.40 -3.05 -43.48
N ASP A 245 11.15 -3.17 -44.57
CA ASP A 245 10.59 -3.27 -45.93
C ASP A 245 10.43 -4.72 -46.39
N THR A 246 11.24 -5.64 -45.86
CA THR A 246 11.34 -7.02 -46.38
C THR A 246 11.06 -8.12 -45.35
N GLY A 247 11.11 -7.83 -44.04
CA GLY A 247 11.04 -8.85 -43.00
C GLY A 247 12.27 -9.78 -42.92
N ALA A 248 13.29 -9.54 -43.74
CA ALA A 248 14.57 -10.24 -43.64
C ALA A 248 15.35 -9.79 -42.40
N ALA A 249 16.36 -10.56 -42.00
CA ALA A 249 17.30 -10.12 -40.98
C ALA A 249 17.95 -8.78 -41.39
N SER A 250 18.06 -7.86 -40.44
CA SER A 250 18.75 -6.59 -40.69
C SER A 250 20.25 -6.79 -40.84
N ASP A 251 20.89 -5.92 -41.62
CA ASP A 251 22.35 -5.89 -41.75
C ASP A 251 23.00 -5.67 -40.37
N GLY A 252 24.10 -6.39 -40.13
CA GLY A 252 24.83 -6.35 -38.86
C GLY A 252 24.22 -7.20 -37.74
N ASN A 253 23.16 -7.98 -38.01
CA ASN A 253 22.70 -8.98 -37.03
C ASN A 253 23.82 -10.01 -36.73
N PRO A 254 23.95 -10.44 -35.47
CA PRO A 254 25.10 -11.21 -34.99
C PRO A 254 25.25 -12.58 -35.66
N ALA A 255 24.13 -13.18 -36.08
CA ALA A 255 24.12 -14.46 -36.78
C ALA A 255 23.97 -14.32 -38.31
N GLY A 256 24.29 -13.16 -38.90
CA GLY A 256 24.00 -12.82 -40.30
C GLY A 256 24.57 -13.79 -41.36
N ALA A 257 25.61 -14.56 -41.04
CA ALA A 257 26.19 -15.57 -41.92
C ALA A 257 25.47 -16.93 -41.90
N SER A 258 24.47 -17.13 -41.04
CA SER A 258 23.74 -18.40 -40.96
C SER A 258 22.92 -18.67 -42.22
N ALA A 259 22.88 -19.94 -42.66
CA ALA A 259 22.01 -20.38 -43.75
C ALA A 259 20.51 -20.38 -43.34
N ASP A 260 20.20 -20.46 -42.04
CA ASP A 260 18.82 -20.42 -41.55
C ASP A 260 18.34 -18.95 -41.43
N PRO A 261 17.28 -18.54 -42.14
CA PRO A 261 16.80 -17.16 -42.12
C PRO A 261 16.28 -16.72 -40.74
N ASN A 262 15.69 -17.62 -39.94
CA ASN A 262 15.19 -17.30 -38.61
C ASN A 262 16.35 -17.10 -37.63
N ARG A 263 17.40 -17.94 -37.72
CA ARG A 263 18.61 -17.72 -36.94
C ARG A 263 19.21 -16.34 -37.20
N ARG A 264 19.23 -15.88 -38.46
CA ARG A 264 19.74 -14.54 -38.82
C ARG A 264 18.93 -13.40 -38.21
N ARG A 265 17.63 -13.58 -37.98
CA ARG A 265 16.73 -12.55 -37.43
C ARG A 265 16.88 -12.35 -35.92
N ILE A 266 17.19 -13.42 -35.18
CA ILE A 266 17.22 -13.45 -33.71
C ILE A 266 18.42 -12.65 -33.16
N VAL A 267 18.14 -11.73 -32.24
CA VAL A 267 19.16 -10.95 -31.50
C VAL A 267 19.17 -11.27 -29.99
N ALA A 268 18.12 -11.89 -29.46
CA ALA A 268 18.06 -12.46 -28.12
C ALA A 268 17.03 -13.61 -28.08
N TYR A 269 17.25 -14.63 -27.25
CA TYR A 269 16.35 -15.79 -27.13
C TYR A 269 16.34 -16.37 -25.71
N GLY A 270 15.55 -17.41 -25.50
CA GLY A 270 15.40 -18.05 -24.20
C GLY A 270 14.44 -17.30 -23.29
N PHE A 271 13.45 -16.62 -23.89
CA PHE A 271 12.35 -16.00 -23.17
C PHE A 271 11.13 -16.92 -23.18
N ARG A 272 10.26 -16.77 -22.18
CA ARG A 272 8.96 -17.44 -22.18
C ARG A 272 7.94 -16.67 -23.02
N ASN A 273 7.71 -15.44 -22.62
CA ASN A 273 6.83 -14.49 -23.28
C ASN A 273 7.35 -13.06 -23.05
N PRO A 274 8.27 -12.56 -23.92
CA PRO A 274 8.75 -11.19 -23.88
C PRO A 274 7.64 -10.24 -24.40
N PHE A 275 6.53 -10.18 -23.67
CA PHE A 275 5.26 -9.63 -24.11
C PHE A 275 5.42 -8.14 -24.44
N ARG A 276 6.06 -7.39 -23.53
CA ARG A 276 6.42 -5.98 -23.70
C ARG A 276 7.92 -5.79 -23.67
N PHE A 277 8.42 -4.98 -24.61
CA PHE A 277 9.77 -4.46 -24.53
C PHE A 277 9.80 -3.00 -24.95
N THR A 278 10.83 -2.30 -24.53
CA THR A 278 11.12 -0.92 -24.90
C THR A 278 12.62 -0.77 -25.14
N LEU A 279 13.01 0.30 -25.82
CA LEU A 279 14.41 0.64 -26.04
C LEU A 279 14.81 1.76 -25.09
N ARG A 280 15.94 1.59 -24.40
CA ARG A 280 16.41 2.63 -23.49
C ARG A 280 16.83 3.87 -24.29
N PRO A 281 16.25 5.04 -23.98
CA PRO A 281 16.57 6.31 -24.60
C PRO A 281 18.05 6.61 -24.85
N GLY A 282 18.37 7.05 -26.06
CA GLY A 282 19.75 7.44 -26.43
C GLY A 282 20.73 6.27 -26.52
N THR A 283 20.25 5.03 -26.41
CA THR A 283 21.05 3.81 -26.53
C THR A 283 20.40 2.84 -27.54
N GLY A 284 21.05 1.71 -27.80
CA GLY A 284 20.48 0.57 -28.52
C GLY A 284 20.10 -0.61 -27.61
N GLU A 285 19.96 -0.38 -26.30
CA GLU A 285 19.65 -1.45 -25.34
C GLU A 285 18.16 -1.79 -25.34
N ILE A 286 17.87 -3.09 -25.45
CA ILE A 286 16.50 -3.62 -25.36
C ILE A 286 16.23 -3.97 -23.90
N TRP A 287 15.10 -3.50 -23.38
CA TRP A 287 14.58 -3.85 -22.07
C TRP A 287 13.26 -4.56 -22.26
N SER A 288 13.14 -5.79 -21.80
CA SER A 288 11.96 -6.64 -22.03
C SER A 288 11.38 -7.15 -20.73
N GLY A 289 10.08 -6.98 -20.55
CA GLY A 289 9.30 -7.72 -19.56
C GLY A 289 9.00 -9.11 -20.10
N ASP A 290 9.51 -10.13 -19.44
CA ASP A 290 9.26 -11.54 -19.75
C ASP A 290 8.29 -12.15 -18.73
N VAL A 291 7.13 -12.59 -19.22
CA VAL A 291 6.09 -13.19 -18.38
C VAL A 291 6.48 -14.61 -18.05
N GLY A 292 6.79 -14.87 -16.78
CA GLY A 292 7.22 -16.17 -16.30
C GLY A 292 6.07 -17.14 -16.02
N TRP A 293 6.34 -18.24 -15.33
CA TRP A 293 5.37 -19.32 -15.17
C TRP A 293 4.65 -19.28 -13.83
N ASN A 294 5.29 -19.73 -12.76
CA ASN A 294 4.67 -19.92 -11.45
C ASN A 294 5.30 -19.09 -10.35
N THR A 295 6.52 -18.58 -10.55
CA THR A 295 7.27 -17.97 -9.45
C THR A 295 7.82 -16.62 -9.80
N TRP A 296 8.37 -16.42 -11.00
CA TRP A 296 9.14 -15.21 -11.28
C TRP A 296 8.58 -14.46 -12.48
N GLU A 297 8.46 -13.15 -12.35
CA GLU A 297 8.43 -12.25 -13.50
C GLU A 297 9.81 -11.61 -13.67
N GLU A 298 10.17 -11.25 -14.90
CA GLU A 298 11.49 -10.73 -15.20
C GLU A 298 11.46 -9.44 -16.03
N ILE A 299 12.37 -8.52 -15.70
CA ILE A 299 12.83 -7.47 -16.59
C ILE A 299 14.24 -7.83 -17.03
N ASN A 300 14.38 -8.07 -18.33
CA ASN A 300 15.60 -8.49 -18.98
C ASN A 300 16.23 -7.31 -19.74
N ARG A 301 17.57 -7.21 -19.70
CA ARG A 301 18.34 -6.15 -20.39
C ARG A 301 19.25 -6.78 -21.43
N THR A 302 18.96 -6.60 -22.71
CA THR A 302 19.83 -7.02 -23.82
C THR A 302 20.69 -5.84 -24.26
N GLN A 303 21.98 -5.93 -23.91
CA GLN A 303 23.00 -4.97 -24.33
C GLN A 303 23.93 -5.63 -25.36
N ASN A 304 24.59 -4.80 -26.17
CA ASN A 304 25.55 -5.24 -27.17
C ASN A 304 24.96 -6.28 -28.14
N LEU A 305 24.23 -5.81 -29.15
CA LEU A 305 23.57 -6.66 -30.15
C LEU A 305 24.54 -7.43 -31.06
N ALA A 306 25.86 -7.26 -30.91
CA ALA A 306 26.84 -8.12 -31.57
C ALA A 306 26.91 -9.54 -30.97
N GLN A 307 26.28 -9.76 -29.81
CA GLN A 307 26.17 -11.06 -29.16
C GLN A 307 24.70 -11.43 -28.97
N VAL A 308 24.33 -12.64 -29.38
CA VAL A 308 23.00 -13.19 -29.09
C VAL A 308 22.99 -13.72 -27.67
N ARG A 309 22.13 -13.14 -26.82
CA ARG A 309 21.98 -13.53 -25.42
C ARG A 309 20.87 -14.56 -25.23
N ASN A 310 21.12 -15.53 -24.33
CA ASN A 310 20.15 -16.54 -23.89
C ASN A 310 19.67 -16.20 -22.48
N TYR A 311 18.36 -16.08 -22.28
CA TYR A 311 17.71 -15.81 -20.98
C TYR A 311 17.21 -17.08 -20.27
N GLY A 312 17.38 -18.24 -20.90
CA GLY A 312 17.38 -19.53 -20.22
C GLY A 312 16.08 -20.30 -20.15
N TRP A 313 14.94 -19.68 -20.47
CA TRP A 313 13.65 -20.39 -20.51
C TRP A 313 13.65 -21.49 -21.60
N PRO A 314 13.07 -22.68 -21.36
CA PRO A 314 12.36 -23.13 -20.16
C PRO A 314 13.25 -23.82 -19.12
N CYS A 315 14.55 -23.85 -19.32
CA CYS A 315 15.48 -24.53 -18.41
C CYS A 315 15.68 -23.73 -17.10
N TYR A 316 15.45 -22.43 -17.15
CA TYR A 316 15.49 -21.51 -16.01
C TYR A 316 14.20 -20.68 -15.94
N GLU A 317 13.77 -20.37 -14.72
CA GLU A 317 12.75 -19.36 -14.42
C GLU A 317 13.32 -18.51 -13.28
N GLY A 318 13.71 -17.26 -13.56
CA GLY A 318 14.59 -16.51 -12.68
C GLY A 318 16.00 -17.09 -12.64
N ALA A 319 16.66 -16.97 -11.48
CA ALA A 319 17.97 -17.55 -11.24
C ALA A 319 18.01 -19.10 -11.12
N PRO A 320 17.03 -19.80 -10.51
CA PRO A 320 17.11 -21.25 -10.34
C PRO A 320 16.79 -22.03 -11.61
N LYS A 321 17.32 -23.26 -11.68
CA LYS A 321 16.85 -24.26 -12.65
C LYS A 321 15.37 -24.55 -12.45
N LEU A 322 14.63 -24.69 -13.54
CA LEU A 322 13.23 -25.07 -13.48
C LEU A 322 13.12 -26.60 -13.33
N GLY A 323 12.71 -27.05 -12.15
CA GLY A 323 12.62 -28.49 -11.83
C GLY A 323 11.76 -29.31 -12.79
N ALA A 324 10.75 -28.69 -13.42
CA ALA A 324 9.88 -29.34 -14.38
C ALA A 324 10.62 -29.83 -15.65
N TYR A 325 11.67 -29.13 -16.10
CA TYR A 325 12.47 -29.54 -17.26
C TYR A 325 13.75 -30.29 -16.87
N ASP A 326 14.33 -30.01 -15.70
CA ASP A 326 15.44 -30.78 -15.12
C ASP A 326 15.02 -32.24 -14.84
N THR A 327 13.80 -32.47 -14.35
CA THR A 327 13.28 -33.83 -14.10
C THR A 327 13.01 -34.63 -15.38
N LEU A 328 12.80 -33.95 -16.52
CA LEU A 328 12.63 -34.62 -17.81
C LEU A 328 13.97 -35.12 -18.39
N ASP A 329 15.10 -34.75 -17.79
CA ASP A 329 16.45 -35.04 -18.30
C ASP A 329 16.56 -34.61 -19.78
N ASN A 330 15.96 -33.46 -20.12
CA ASN A 330 15.93 -32.99 -21.50
C ASN A 330 17.34 -32.55 -21.91
N ARG A 331 17.89 -33.18 -22.94
CA ARG A 331 19.26 -32.95 -23.42
C ARG A 331 19.55 -31.48 -23.71
N SER A 332 18.58 -30.71 -24.20
CA SER A 332 18.77 -29.28 -24.49
C SER A 332 19.04 -28.50 -23.21
N CYS A 333 18.29 -28.80 -22.14
CA CYS A 333 18.46 -28.19 -20.82
C CYS A 333 19.70 -28.72 -20.09
N GLU A 334 19.95 -30.03 -20.10
CA GLU A 334 21.16 -30.59 -19.47
C GLU A 334 22.45 -30.03 -20.08
N THR A 335 22.49 -29.87 -21.40
CA THR A 335 23.62 -29.22 -22.07
C THR A 335 23.75 -27.76 -21.63
N LEU A 336 22.64 -27.04 -21.50
CA LEU A 336 22.66 -25.64 -21.05
C LEU A 336 23.12 -25.51 -19.58
N TYR A 337 22.70 -26.44 -18.72
CA TYR A 337 23.16 -26.49 -17.33
C TYR A 337 24.66 -26.76 -17.24
N ALA A 338 25.19 -27.64 -18.08
CA ALA A 338 26.61 -27.95 -18.16
C ALA A 338 27.46 -26.78 -18.70
N GLU A 339 26.90 -25.93 -19.56
CA GLU A 339 27.54 -24.72 -20.09
C GLU A 339 27.80 -23.64 -19.02
N GLY A 340 27.18 -23.75 -17.83
CA GLY A 340 27.53 -22.93 -16.67
C GLY A 340 26.70 -21.65 -16.48
N GLY A 341 25.53 -21.55 -17.11
CA GLY A 341 24.52 -20.52 -16.80
C GLY A 341 24.01 -19.73 -18.01
N VAL A 342 23.04 -18.85 -17.75
CA VAL A 342 22.32 -18.02 -18.72
C VAL A 342 22.47 -16.54 -18.38
N THR A 343 22.00 -15.65 -19.25
CA THR A 343 21.96 -14.22 -18.95
C THR A 343 20.95 -13.98 -17.84
N ALA A 344 21.40 -13.49 -16.69
CA ALA A 344 20.52 -13.17 -15.58
C ALA A 344 19.60 -11.99 -15.91
N PRO A 345 18.36 -11.98 -15.37
CA PRO A 345 17.48 -10.82 -15.48
C PRO A 345 18.07 -9.62 -14.76
N TYR A 346 17.75 -8.42 -15.25
CA TYR A 346 18.12 -7.18 -14.56
C TYR A 346 17.35 -7.05 -13.26
N PHE A 347 16.07 -7.42 -13.29
CA PHE A 347 15.20 -7.49 -12.14
C PHE A 347 14.29 -8.71 -12.25
N ALA A 348 14.15 -9.46 -11.17
CA ALA A 348 13.15 -10.52 -11.06
C ALA A 348 12.36 -10.33 -9.77
N TYR A 349 11.04 -10.56 -9.83
CA TYR A 349 10.16 -10.44 -8.67
C TYR A 349 9.26 -11.66 -8.50
N ASP A 350 9.13 -12.10 -7.24
CA ASP A 350 8.41 -13.31 -6.87
C ASP A 350 6.90 -13.04 -6.85
N HIS A 351 6.12 -13.93 -7.47
CA HIS A 351 4.66 -13.88 -7.49
C HIS A 351 4.06 -13.76 -6.08
N ALA A 352 4.63 -14.43 -5.08
CA ALA A 352 4.13 -14.48 -3.71
C ALA A 352 4.50 -13.25 -2.87
N GLU A 353 5.49 -12.46 -3.31
CA GLU A 353 6.02 -11.32 -2.54
C GLU A 353 5.62 -9.98 -3.18
N PRO A 354 5.47 -8.91 -2.37
CA PRO A 354 5.26 -7.58 -2.91
C PRO A 354 6.51 -7.08 -3.64
N VAL A 355 6.32 -6.38 -4.77
CA VAL A 355 7.39 -5.69 -5.51
C VAL A 355 7.97 -4.59 -4.63
N VAL A 356 7.11 -3.80 -3.98
CA VAL A 356 7.48 -2.71 -3.07
C VAL A 356 7.02 -3.04 -1.64
N PRO A 357 7.91 -2.99 -0.63
CA PRO A 357 7.52 -3.29 0.75
C PRO A 357 6.37 -2.40 1.26
N GLY A 358 5.25 -3.02 1.64
CA GLY A 358 4.11 -2.32 2.23
C GLY A 358 3.10 -1.76 1.22
N GLU A 359 3.24 -2.10 -0.07
CA GLU A 359 2.27 -1.75 -1.09
C GLU A 359 0.93 -2.46 -0.92
N THR A 360 -0.08 -1.98 -1.65
CA THR A 360 -1.44 -2.54 -1.69
C THR A 360 -1.71 -3.37 -2.94
N CYS A 361 -0.73 -3.55 -3.82
CA CYS A 361 -0.83 -4.44 -4.98
C CYS A 361 -0.99 -5.89 -4.52
N THR A 362 -1.81 -6.66 -5.23
CA THR A 362 -2.05 -8.06 -4.90
C THR A 362 -0.81 -8.92 -5.19
N THR A 363 -0.65 -10.01 -4.43
CA THR A 363 0.36 -11.06 -4.66
C THR A 363 -0.33 -12.40 -4.91
N GLY A 364 0.42 -13.40 -5.35
CA GLY A 364 -0.02 -14.77 -5.68
C GLY A 364 -0.20 -15.02 -7.17
N SER A 365 -0.15 -13.98 -8.01
CA SER A 365 -0.12 -14.07 -9.48
C SER A 365 0.53 -12.81 -10.04
N SER A 366 1.18 -12.91 -11.20
CA SER A 366 1.87 -11.79 -11.84
C SER A 366 1.92 -12.00 -13.35
N SER A 367 1.96 -10.91 -14.10
CA SER A 367 2.10 -10.89 -15.55
C SER A 367 2.64 -9.53 -15.97
N ILE A 368 3.96 -9.40 -16.14
CA ILE A 368 4.57 -8.14 -16.57
C ILE A 368 4.07 -7.76 -17.97
N SER A 369 3.38 -6.63 -18.05
CA SER A 369 2.49 -6.30 -19.17
C SER A 369 2.63 -4.87 -19.66
N GLY A 370 3.48 -4.06 -19.02
CA GLY A 370 3.83 -2.72 -19.49
C GLY A 370 5.29 -2.42 -19.20
N LEU A 371 5.96 -1.70 -20.11
CA LEU A 371 7.34 -1.27 -19.89
C LEU A 371 7.63 0.01 -20.69
N HIS A 372 8.09 1.07 -20.02
CA HIS A 372 8.35 2.36 -20.67
C HIS A 372 9.40 3.19 -19.92
N PHE A 373 10.38 3.75 -20.64
CA PHE A 373 11.26 4.78 -20.09
C PHE A 373 10.66 6.17 -20.28
N TYR A 374 10.37 6.86 -19.18
CA TYR A 374 9.86 8.22 -19.21
C TYR A 374 10.97 9.24 -19.50
N ARG A 375 10.65 10.33 -20.21
CA ARG A 375 11.59 11.42 -20.48
C ARG A 375 11.00 12.80 -20.18
N GLY A 376 11.88 13.74 -19.87
CA GLY A 376 11.53 15.14 -19.70
C GLY A 376 10.97 15.45 -18.31
N ALA A 377 10.53 16.70 -18.14
CA ALA A 377 10.27 17.27 -16.83
C ALA A 377 8.79 17.34 -16.43
N ALA A 378 7.86 16.85 -17.24
CA ALA A 378 6.42 17.02 -16.98
C ALA A 378 5.94 16.30 -15.71
N PHE A 379 6.55 15.17 -15.33
CA PHE A 379 6.34 14.52 -14.02
C PHE A 379 7.30 15.02 -12.93
N GLY A 380 8.17 15.98 -13.25
CA GLY A 380 9.29 16.43 -12.43
C GLY A 380 10.62 15.74 -12.78
N ALA A 381 11.74 16.41 -12.48
CA ALA A 381 13.07 15.97 -12.87
C ALA A 381 13.47 14.58 -12.34
N ALA A 382 12.89 14.14 -11.21
CA ALA A 382 13.15 12.82 -10.63
C ALA A 382 12.66 11.66 -11.52
N TYR A 383 11.69 11.89 -12.40
CA TYR A 383 11.15 10.87 -13.30
C TYR A 383 11.86 10.83 -14.66
N ASP A 384 12.73 11.81 -14.96
CA ASP A 384 13.46 11.83 -16.23
C ASP A 384 14.45 10.66 -16.35
N GLY A 385 14.14 9.73 -17.25
CA GLY A 385 14.85 8.48 -17.45
C GLY A 385 14.45 7.36 -16.50
N ALA A 386 13.38 7.53 -15.72
CA ALA A 386 12.82 6.46 -14.89
C ALA A 386 12.15 5.37 -15.74
N LEU A 387 12.23 4.12 -15.29
CA LEU A 387 11.58 2.97 -15.91
C LEU A 387 10.24 2.71 -15.23
N PHE A 388 9.16 2.89 -15.96
CA PHE A 388 7.83 2.46 -15.56
C PHE A 388 7.57 1.04 -16.05
N PHE A 389 6.98 0.20 -15.20
CA PHE A 389 6.52 -1.13 -15.59
C PHE A 389 5.17 -1.44 -14.96
N GLY A 390 4.34 -2.17 -15.69
CA GLY A 390 2.99 -2.56 -15.27
C GLY A 390 2.87 -4.07 -15.19
N ASP A 391 1.98 -4.53 -14.31
CA ASP A 391 1.61 -5.94 -14.19
C ASP A 391 0.08 -6.08 -14.22
N PHE A 392 -0.40 -6.86 -15.18
CA PHE A 392 -1.82 -7.06 -15.44
C PHE A 392 -2.50 -7.77 -14.27
N SER A 393 -1.91 -8.85 -13.79
CA SER A 393 -2.49 -9.70 -12.74
C SER A 393 -2.48 -9.01 -11.37
N ARG A 394 -1.50 -8.15 -11.13
CA ARG A 394 -1.42 -7.34 -9.90
C ARG A 394 -2.22 -6.03 -9.96
N ASN A 395 -2.75 -5.65 -11.13
CA ASN A 395 -3.44 -4.37 -11.37
C ASN A 395 -2.61 -3.17 -10.88
N CYS A 396 -1.32 -3.14 -11.19
CA CYS A 396 -0.41 -2.11 -10.68
C CYS A 396 0.60 -1.64 -11.72
N ILE A 397 1.04 -0.39 -11.54
CA ILE A 397 2.16 0.23 -12.26
C ILE A 397 3.18 0.67 -11.20
N TRP A 398 4.44 0.32 -11.41
CA TRP A 398 5.58 0.77 -10.62
C TRP A 398 6.50 1.65 -11.44
N VAL A 399 7.34 2.38 -10.73
CA VAL A 399 8.45 3.14 -11.31
C VAL A 399 9.74 2.80 -10.58
N VAL A 400 10.83 2.76 -11.34
CA VAL A 400 12.21 2.64 -10.84
C VAL A 400 12.98 3.85 -11.34
N HIS A 401 13.46 4.67 -10.42
CA HIS A 401 14.19 5.88 -10.79
C HIS A 401 15.59 5.55 -11.33
N LYS A 402 16.08 6.48 -12.15
CA LYS A 402 17.43 6.44 -12.71
C LYS A 402 18.46 6.67 -11.60
N GLY A 403 19.40 5.75 -11.45
CA GLY A 403 20.58 5.89 -10.60
C GLY A 403 21.69 6.72 -11.24
N ASP A 404 22.78 6.92 -10.51
CA ASP A 404 23.92 7.75 -10.93
C ASP A 404 24.64 7.21 -12.19
N ASP A 405 24.55 5.90 -12.45
CA ASP A 405 25.07 5.23 -13.64
C ASP A 405 24.13 5.35 -14.86
N GLY A 406 23.00 6.03 -14.69
CA GLY A 406 21.95 6.20 -15.68
C GLY A 406 21.02 4.99 -15.82
N LEU A 407 21.21 3.91 -15.07
CA LEU A 407 20.36 2.72 -15.11
C LEU A 407 19.26 2.76 -14.05
N PRO A 408 18.17 2.00 -14.20
CA PRO A 408 17.15 1.89 -13.16
C PRO A 408 17.72 1.36 -11.82
N ASP A 409 17.78 2.20 -10.78
CA ASP A 409 18.23 1.76 -9.46
C ASP A 409 17.09 1.06 -8.72
N LEU A 410 17.15 -0.27 -8.66
CA LEU A 410 16.11 -1.10 -8.04
C LEU A 410 15.82 -0.76 -6.56
N ARG A 411 16.70 -0.04 -5.86
CA ARG A 411 16.46 0.42 -4.47
C ARG A 411 15.45 1.57 -4.41
N THR A 412 15.24 2.27 -5.52
CA THR A 412 14.35 3.42 -5.64
C THR A 412 12.94 3.05 -6.12
N ARG A 413 12.69 1.76 -6.35
CA ARG A 413 11.39 1.29 -6.83
C ARG A 413 10.25 1.70 -5.90
N GLU A 414 9.17 2.20 -6.49
CA GLU A 414 7.96 2.62 -5.77
C GLU A 414 6.69 2.24 -6.54
N THR A 415 5.60 2.08 -5.81
CA THR A 415 4.27 1.86 -6.39
C THR A 415 3.78 3.20 -6.94
N PHE A 416 3.59 3.29 -8.26
CA PHE A 416 3.17 4.52 -8.92
C PHE A 416 1.66 4.59 -9.16
N ALA A 417 1.03 3.46 -9.47
CA ALA A 417 -0.42 3.37 -9.50
C ALA A 417 -0.85 2.00 -8.95
N ALA A 418 -1.60 1.99 -7.87
CA ALA A 418 -2.33 0.80 -7.45
C ALA A 418 -3.75 0.82 -8.03
N GLN A 419 -4.31 -0.36 -8.32
CA GLN A 419 -5.63 -0.50 -8.97
C GLN A 419 -5.67 0.15 -10.36
N ALA A 420 -4.65 -0.11 -11.17
CA ALA A 420 -4.50 0.40 -12.53
C ALA A 420 -5.36 -0.35 -13.58
N ASP A 421 -6.37 -1.11 -13.15
CA ASP A 421 -7.33 -1.84 -14.00
C ASP A 421 -6.67 -2.55 -15.21
N GLY A 422 -5.95 -3.65 -15.00
CA GLY A 422 -5.37 -4.44 -16.10
C GLY A 422 -4.48 -3.67 -17.11
N PRO A 423 -3.40 -3.01 -16.67
CA PRO A 423 -2.53 -2.25 -17.56
C PRO A 423 -1.75 -3.19 -18.49
N VAL A 424 -1.86 -3.04 -19.82
CA VAL A 424 -1.15 -3.91 -20.80
C VAL A 424 -0.30 -3.17 -21.83
N TRP A 425 -0.17 -1.85 -21.70
CA TRP A 425 0.72 -1.03 -22.51
C TRP A 425 1.05 0.24 -21.73
N LEU A 426 2.29 0.74 -21.82
CA LEU A 426 2.69 2.01 -21.22
C LEU A 426 3.40 2.85 -22.28
N THR A 427 3.03 4.13 -22.38
CA THR A 427 3.72 5.07 -23.27
C THR A 427 3.56 6.50 -22.77
N GLN A 428 4.57 7.33 -22.98
CA GLN A 428 4.46 8.77 -22.83
C GLN A 428 3.78 9.39 -24.07
N GLY A 429 2.87 10.34 -23.86
CA GLY A 429 2.28 11.16 -24.91
C GLY A 429 3.04 12.47 -25.14
N PRO A 430 2.71 13.21 -26.22
CA PRO A 430 3.43 14.43 -26.59
C PRO A 430 3.29 15.58 -25.58
N ASN A 431 2.26 15.54 -24.73
CA ASN A 431 2.05 16.48 -23.62
C ASN A 431 2.85 16.10 -22.34
N GLY A 432 3.70 15.07 -22.41
CA GLY A 432 4.48 14.58 -21.27
C GLY A 432 3.69 13.72 -20.28
N ALA A 433 2.38 13.50 -20.48
CA ALA A 433 1.59 12.59 -19.65
C ALA A 433 1.93 11.12 -19.94
N LEU A 434 1.73 10.24 -18.95
CA LEU A 434 1.84 8.80 -19.11
C LEU A 434 0.48 8.23 -19.50
N TYR A 435 0.43 7.40 -20.53
CA TYR A 435 -0.77 6.73 -21.00
C TYR A 435 -0.62 5.22 -20.86
N TYR A 436 -1.71 4.55 -20.55
CA TYR A 436 -1.76 3.09 -20.57
C TYR A 436 -3.05 2.55 -21.17
N ALA A 437 -2.93 1.38 -21.80
CA ALA A 437 -4.08 0.62 -22.27
C ALA A 437 -4.60 -0.23 -21.11
N ASP A 438 -5.83 0.03 -20.69
CA ASP A 438 -6.59 -0.78 -19.76
C ASP A 438 -7.36 -1.83 -20.58
N LEU A 439 -6.86 -3.06 -20.56
CA LEU A 439 -7.43 -4.16 -21.33
C LEU A 439 -8.79 -4.57 -20.78
N SER A 440 -8.93 -4.62 -19.45
CA SER A 440 -10.11 -5.14 -18.74
C SER A 440 -11.31 -4.22 -18.86
N GLY A 441 -11.06 -2.91 -18.84
CA GLY A 441 -12.01 -1.83 -18.91
C GLY A 441 -12.26 -1.30 -20.31
N GLY A 442 -11.52 -1.77 -21.32
CA GLY A 442 -11.75 -1.40 -22.72
C GLY A 442 -11.43 0.07 -23.04
N ARG A 443 -10.45 0.66 -22.33
CA ARG A 443 -10.19 2.10 -22.34
C ARG A 443 -8.70 2.44 -22.37
N VAL A 444 -8.41 3.69 -22.72
CA VAL A 444 -7.08 4.29 -22.57
C VAL A 444 -7.13 5.27 -21.41
N GLN A 445 -6.20 5.11 -20.49
CA GLN A 445 -6.06 5.94 -19.29
C GLN A 445 -4.89 6.90 -19.47
N ARG A 446 -5.03 8.11 -18.93
CA ARG A 446 -4.02 9.17 -18.92
C ARG A 446 -3.71 9.54 -17.47
N ILE A 447 -2.42 9.52 -17.11
CA ILE A 447 -1.89 10.04 -15.85
C ILE A 447 -1.08 11.29 -16.15
N ALA A 448 -1.44 12.41 -15.51
CA ALA A 448 -0.75 13.69 -15.65
C ALA A 448 -0.36 14.24 -14.28
N ALA A 449 0.74 14.99 -14.21
CA ALA A 449 1.07 15.76 -13.03
C ALA A 449 -0.02 16.83 -12.80
N THR A 450 -0.42 17.02 -11.54
CA THR A 450 -1.24 18.16 -11.13
C THR A 450 -0.32 19.31 -10.77
N ASP A 451 -0.62 20.52 -11.24
CA ASP A 451 0.09 21.70 -10.73
C ASP A 451 -0.12 21.83 -9.23
N SER A 452 0.98 21.98 -8.48
CA SER A 452 0.91 22.18 -7.03
C SER A 452 0.32 23.56 -6.76
N ALA A 453 -0.67 23.64 -5.86
CA ALA A 453 -1.21 24.93 -5.44
C ALA A 453 -0.13 25.76 -4.75
N PRO A 454 0.00 27.07 -5.05
CA PRO A 454 0.92 27.93 -4.32
C PRO A 454 0.44 28.12 -2.87
N THR A 455 1.33 28.59 -2.00
CA THR A 455 1.00 29.03 -0.63
C THR A 455 1.03 30.54 -0.58
N ALA A 456 -0.09 31.17 -0.21
CA ALA A 456 -0.16 32.61 0.02
C ALA A 456 0.22 32.95 1.47
N HIS A 457 0.96 34.03 1.69
CA HIS A 457 1.37 34.50 3.02
C HIS A 457 1.32 36.02 3.12
N ILE A 458 0.76 36.56 4.20
CA ILE A 458 0.69 38.01 4.47
C ILE A 458 1.42 38.34 5.77
N THR A 459 2.36 39.27 5.70
CA THR A 459 2.83 40.04 6.87
C THR A 459 2.24 41.44 6.79
N ALA A 460 1.73 41.97 7.91
CA ALA A 460 1.20 43.33 7.99
C ALA A 460 1.77 44.06 9.21
N THR A 461 2.10 45.35 9.08
CA THR A 461 2.69 46.14 10.17
C THR A 461 2.29 47.62 10.08
N PRO A 462 1.69 48.20 11.15
CA PRO A 462 1.09 47.55 12.32
C PRO A 462 -0.24 46.83 11.98
N THR A 463 -0.71 45.90 12.82
CA THR A 463 -2.03 45.23 12.61
C THR A 463 -3.19 45.90 13.34
N ALA A 464 -2.91 46.86 14.23
CA ALA A 464 -3.91 47.65 14.91
C ALA A 464 -3.37 49.04 15.29
N GLY A 465 -4.26 50.01 15.45
CA GLY A 465 -3.90 51.35 15.93
C GLY A 465 -5.02 52.38 15.73
N ALA A 466 -4.83 53.59 16.26
CA ALA A 466 -5.79 54.67 16.10
C ALA A 466 -5.90 55.11 14.64
N VAL A 467 -7.08 55.60 14.24
CA VAL A 467 -7.27 56.20 12.92
C VAL A 467 -6.69 57.64 12.87
N PRO A 468 -6.08 58.05 11.74
CA PRO A 468 -5.79 57.25 10.55
C PRO A 468 -4.65 56.24 10.77
N LEU A 469 -4.87 54.98 10.41
CA LEU A 469 -3.90 53.88 10.56
C LEU A 469 -3.28 53.52 9.22
N THR A 470 -2.00 53.80 9.03
CA THR A 470 -1.26 53.36 7.83
C THR A 470 -0.60 52.01 8.10
N VAL A 471 -0.85 51.03 7.23
CA VAL A 471 -0.33 49.67 7.33
C VAL A 471 0.46 49.32 6.10
N THR A 472 1.65 48.75 6.31
CA THR A 472 2.46 48.13 5.26
C THR A 472 2.21 46.63 5.20
N PHE A 473 2.12 46.08 3.99
CA PHE A 473 1.86 44.67 3.72
C PHE A 473 3.01 44.05 2.92
N ASP A 474 3.39 42.82 3.27
CA ASP A 474 4.43 42.04 2.61
C ASP A 474 3.96 40.61 2.33
N GLY A 475 3.81 40.31 1.05
CA GLY A 475 3.39 39.03 0.49
C GLY A 475 4.54 38.09 0.12
N ARG A 476 5.81 38.51 0.28
CA ARG A 476 6.99 37.76 -0.22
C ARG A 476 7.25 36.44 0.49
N GLY A 477 6.55 36.15 1.59
CA GLY A 477 6.56 34.82 2.21
C GLY A 477 5.74 33.78 1.43
N SER A 478 5.04 34.19 0.37
CA SER A 478 4.29 33.28 -0.50
C SER A 478 5.23 32.43 -1.35
N THR A 479 4.91 31.15 -1.55
CA THR A 479 5.78 30.19 -2.25
C THR A 479 4.99 29.38 -3.26
N ASP A 480 5.66 28.95 -4.33
CA ASP A 480 5.18 27.92 -5.23
C ASP A 480 6.00 26.65 -4.99
N PRO A 481 5.39 25.49 -4.66
CA PRO A 481 6.11 24.23 -4.49
C PRO A 481 6.93 23.83 -5.72
N ASP A 482 6.51 24.29 -6.90
CA ASP A 482 7.17 24.00 -8.17
C ASP A 482 8.22 25.08 -8.56
N GLY A 483 8.48 26.05 -7.67
CA GLY A 483 9.53 27.06 -7.81
C GLY A 483 9.27 28.14 -8.87
N ARG A 484 8.04 28.26 -9.39
CA ARG A 484 7.69 29.27 -10.41
C ARG A 484 7.44 30.64 -9.78
N ALA A 485 7.46 31.67 -10.63
CA ALA A 485 7.10 33.03 -10.22
C ALA A 485 5.60 33.18 -9.96
N LEU A 486 5.25 34.03 -8.98
CA LEU A 486 3.87 34.33 -8.58
C LEU A 486 3.46 35.74 -9.00
N ALA A 487 2.23 35.87 -9.51
CA ALA A 487 1.53 37.15 -9.62
C ALA A 487 0.77 37.45 -8.32
N TYR A 488 0.75 38.70 -7.88
CA TYR A 488 0.12 39.14 -6.63
C TYR A 488 -1.09 40.04 -6.94
N ALA A 489 -2.16 39.91 -6.18
CA ALA A 489 -3.32 40.79 -6.22
C ALA A 489 -3.87 40.97 -4.79
N TRP A 490 -4.14 42.20 -4.37
CA TRP A 490 -4.54 42.52 -2.99
C TRP A 490 -5.96 43.09 -2.92
N ASP A 491 -6.68 42.70 -1.86
CA ASP A 491 -7.94 43.24 -1.35
C ASP A 491 -7.59 43.91 -0.01
N LEU A 492 -7.22 45.19 -0.02
CA LEU A 492 -6.74 45.97 1.13
C LEU A 492 -7.89 46.68 1.86
N ASP A 493 -9.00 46.96 1.20
CA ASP A 493 -10.15 47.65 1.79
C ASP A 493 -11.27 46.71 2.29
N GLY A 494 -11.20 45.42 1.94
CA GLY A 494 -12.08 44.36 2.43
C GLY A 494 -13.39 44.21 1.65
N ASP A 495 -13.52 44.81 0.47
CA ASP A 495 -14.73 44.75 -0.35
C ASP A 495 -14.89 43.41 -1.12
N GLY A 496 -13.83 42.60 -1.20
CA GLY A 496 -13.78 41.32 -1.89
C GLY A 496 -13.24 41.36 -3.32
N ALA A 497 -12.91 42.54 -3.85
CA ALA A 497 -12.17 42.73 -5.09
C ALA A 497 -10.66 42.73 -4.80
N TYR A 498 -9.87 42.22 -5.77
CA TYR A 498 -8.41 42.10 -5.65
C TYR A 498 -7.71 43.12 -6.55
N ASP A 499 -8.08 44.39 -6.43
CA ASP A 499 -7.72 45.48 -7.33
C ASP A 499 -6.94 46.63 -6.67
N ASP A 500 -6.62 46.52 -5.38
CA ASP A 500 -5.93 47.57 -4.64
C ASP A 500 -4.41 47.65 -4.89
N ALA A 501 -3.78 46.50 -5.18
CA ALA A 501 -2.36 46.44 -5.51
C ALA A 501 -1.99 45.14 -6.25
N ALA A 502 -0.95 45.19 -7.09
CA ALA A 502 -0.46 44.05 -7.88
C ALA A 502 0.99 43.62 -7.55
N THR A 503 1.65 44.30 -6.60
CA THR A 503 3.05 44.03 -6.22
C THR A 503 3.14 43.17 -4.97
N ALA A 504 4.27 42.47 -4.77
CA ALA A 504 4.48 41.64 -3.59
C ALA A 504 4.49 42.42 -2.26
N ARG A 505 4.65 43.74 -2.29
CA ARG A 505 4.48 44.64 -1.14
C ARG A 505 3.44 45.70 -1.49
N ALA A 506 2.67 46.14 -0.48
CA ALA A 506 1.66 47.18 -0.61
C ALA A 506 1.57 48.03 0.66
N SER A 507 0.83 49.14 0.62
CA SER A 507 0.54 49.99 1.78
C SER A 507 -0.87 50.58 1.66
N PHE A 508 -1.62 50.66 2.76
CA PHE A 508 -2.97 51.20 2.80
C PHE A 508 -3.21 52.03 4.08
N THR A 509 -4.04 53.08 4.00
CA THR A 509 -4.37 53.94 5.15
C THR A 509 -5.85 53.88 5.48
N TYR A 510 -6.18 53.29 6.63
CA TYR A 510 -7.54 53.20 7.16
C TYR A 510 -7.91 54.48 7.92
N ARG A 511 -8.97 55.18 7.48
CA ARG A 511 -9.40 56.46 8.07
C ARG A 511 -10.62 56.34 8.98
N SER A 512 -11.39 55.27 8.84
CA SER A 512 -12.58 54.99 9.64
C SER A 512 -12.30 53.87 10.64
N PRO A 513 -12.76 53.97 11.89
CA PRO A 513 -12.67 52.86 12.84
C PRO A 513 -13.41 51.63 12.30
N GLY A 514 -12.84 50.45 12.51
CA GLY A 514 -13.42 49.18 12.07
C GLY A 514 -12.37 48.07 11.92
N ALA A 515 -12.86 46.85 11.72
CA ALA A 515 -12.03 45.70 11.39
C ALA A 515 -12.15 45.40 9.88
N VAL A 516 -11.02 45.41 9.16
CA VAL A 516 -10.95 45.14 7.72
C VAL A 516 -10.25 43.81 7.47
N ALA A 517 -10.86 42.93 6.68
CA ALA A 517 -10.29 41.65 6.31
C ALA A 517 -9.48 41.77 5.01
N VAL A 518 -8.19 42.08 5.15
CA VAL A 518 -7.27 42.20 4.01
C VAL A 518 -6.99 40.82 3.42
N ARG A 519 -6.99 40.69 2.09
CA ARG A 519 -6.65 39.45 1.39
C ARG A 519 -5.53 39.66 0.38
N LEU A 520 -4.73 38.61 0.19
CA LEU A 520 -3.76 38.49 -0.87
C LEU A 520 -4.11 37.26 -1.68
N ARG A 521 -4.22 37.39 -2.99
CA ARG A 521 -4.26 36.27 -3.94
C ARG A 521 -2.92 36.19 -4.66
N VAL A 522 -2.36 34.99 -4.70
CA VAL A 522 -1.21 34.66 -5.54
C VAL A 522 -1.62 33.70 -6.64
N THR A 523 -1.08 33.89 -7.85
CA THR A 523 -1.41 33.08 -9.03
C THR A 523 -0.13 32.60 -9.70
N THR A 524 -0.06 31.31 -10.04
CA THR A 524 1.04 30.75 -10.83
C THR A 524 0.85 31.08 -12.31
N ALA A 525 1.90 30.91 -13.13
CA ALA A 525 1.80 31.07 -14.58
C ALA A 525 0.80 30.10 -15.24
N ALA A 526 0.49 28.97 -14.60
CA ALA A 526 -0.51 28.00 -15.05
C ALA A 526 -1.95 28.38 -14.64
N GLY A 527 -2.14 29.51 -13.96
CA GLY A 527 -3.45 30.00 -13.54
C GLY A 527 -3.95 29.41 -12.21
N VAL A 528 -3.14 28.60 -11.51
CA VAL A 528 -3.49 28.06 -10.19
C VAL A 528 -3.36 29.16 -9.15
N THR A 529 -4.36 29.32 -8.29
CA THR A 529 -4.41 30.41 -7.31
C THR A 529 -4.42 29.90 -5.87
N ALA A 530 -3.90 30.73 -4.96
CA ALA A 530 -4.09 30.59 -3.53
C ALA A 530 -4.34 31.95 -2.90
N SER A 531 -4.99 31.99 -1.74
CA SER A 531 -5.28 33.24 -1.04
C SER A 531 -4.96 33.16 0.45
N ALA A 532 -4.54 34.28 1.02
CA ALA A 532 -4.35 34.46 2.46
C ALA A 532 -5.18 35.65 2.94
N THR A 533 -5.59 35.62 4.20
CA THR A 533 -6.40 36.69 4.81
C THR A 533 -5.74 37.15 6.11
N ARG A 534 -5.74 38.46 6.36
CA ARG A 534 -5.27 39.09 7.60
C ARG A 534 -6.23 40.20 8.03
N THR A 535 -6.66 40.21 9.28
CA THR A 535 -7.50 41.28 9.82
C THR A 535 -6.64 42.46 10.29
N ILE A 536 -7.03 43.68 9.89
CA ILE A 536 -6.48 44.94 10.38
C ILE A 536 -7.54 45.66 11.22
N THR A 537 -7.15 46.15 12.39
CA THR A 537 -8.06 46.81 13.34
C THR A 537 -7.73 48.31 13.45
N ALA A 538 -8.54 49.15 12.82
CA ALA A 538 -8.40 50.60 12.90
C ALA A 538 -9.34 51.15 14.00
N GLY A 539 -8.82 51.97 14.91
CA GLY A 539 -9.56 52.47 16.08
C GLY A 539 -9.36 51.65 17.36
N ALA A 540 -9.93 52.13 18.46
CA ALA A 540 -9.82 51.51 19.78
C ALA A 540 -11.02 50.58 20.05
N PRO A 541 -10.80 49.29 20.42
CA PRO A 541 -11.89 48.38 20.74
C PRO A 541 -12.60 48.79 22.05
N PRO A 542 -13.82 48.28 22.30
CA PRO A 542 -14.52 48.57 23.53
C PRO A 542 -13.77 48.04 24.77
N THR A 543 -13.96 48.68 25.91
CA THR A 543 -13.48 48.20 27.22
C THR A 543 -14.57 47.38 27.89
N VAL A 544 -14.24 46.17 28.35
CA VAL A 544 -15.20 45.22 28.94
C VAL A 544 -14.92 45.00 30.42
N THR A 545 -15.98 45.03 31.23
CA THR A 545 -15.92 44.75 32.67
C THR A 545 -16.92 43.65 33.04
N ILE A 546 -16.41 42.59 33.66
CA ILE A 546 -17.22 41.59 34.37
C ILE A 546 -17.30 42.04 35.82
N SER A 547 -18.50 42.37 36.28
CA SER A 547 -18.76 42.83 37.65
C SER A 547 -18.99 41.65 38.60
N ALA A 548 -19.62 40.58 38.11
CA ALA A 548 -19.79 39.31 38.81
C ALA A 548 -19.92 38.16 37.79
N PRO A 549 -19.55 36.92 38.14
CA PRO A 549 -18.88 36.49 39.38
C PRO A 549 -17.40 36.91 39.42
N SER A 550 -16.81 36.88 40.63
CA SER A 550 -15.37 37.12 40.79
C SER A 550 -14.57 35.83 40.52
N PRO A 551 -13.26 35.90 40.23
CA PRO A 551 -12.43 34.71 40.10
C PRO A 551 -12.37 33.83 41.37
N ALA A 552 -12.71 34.38 42.54
CA ALA A 552 -12.77 33.63 43.80
C ALA A 552 -14.07 32.82 43.97
N THR A 553 -15.05 33.00 43.09
CA THR A 553 -16.32 32.27 43.13
C THR A 553 -16.09 30.82 42.71
N THR A 554 -16.35 29.89 43.64
CA THR A 554 -16.31 28.43 43.40
C THR A 554 -17.71 27.85 43.29
N TRP A 555 -17.87 26.74 42.57
CA TRP A 555 -19.17 26.11 42.31
C TRP A 555 -19.18 24.60 42.60
N ALA A 556 -20.33 24.05 43.01
CA ALA A 556 -20.64 22.63 42.99
C ALA A 556 -21.67 22.34 41.89
N VAL A 557 -21.79 21.09 41.47
CA VAL A 557 -22.78 20.67 40.48
C VAL A 557 -24.18 21.06 40.96
N GLY A 558 -24.95 21.76 40.12
CA GLY A 558 -26.29 22.24 40.43
C GLY A 558 -26.35 23.63 41.07
N ASP A 559 -25.23 24.28 41.40
CA ASP A 559 -25.23 25.65 41.93
C ASP A 559 -25.78 26.64 40.90
N ALA A 560 -26.62 27.57 41.35
CA ALA A 560 -27.04 28.74 40.59
C ALA A 560 -25.97 29.85 40.67
N VAL A 561 -25.34 30.20 39.54
CA VAL A 561 -24.32 31.26 39.47
C VAL A 561 -24.84 32.44 38.64
N SER A 562 -24.99 33.59 39.29
CA SER A 562 -25.38 34.84 38.64
C SER A 562 -24.16 35.54 38.02
N PHE A 563 -24.37 36.22 36.89
CA PHE A 563 -23.36 37.02 36.21
C PHE A 563 -23.87 38.41 35.86
N SER A 564 -22.96 39.39 35.81
CA SER A 564 -23.26 40.76 35.37
C SER A 564 -22.01 41.47 34.88
N GLY A 565 -22.18 42.42 33.97
CA GLY A 565 -21.08 43.15 33.35
C GLY A 565 -21.54 44.27 32.44
N SER A 566 -20.57 45.04 31.94
CA SER A 566 -20.80 46.22 31.12
C SER A 566 -19.64 46.44 30.15
N ALA A 567 -19.86 47.27 29.14
CA ALA A 567 -18.80 47.69 28.25
C ALA A 567 -18.94 49.17 27.83
N ARG A 568 -17.81 49.78 27.45
CA ARG A 568 -17.76 51.14 26.87
C ARG A 568 -17.04 51.12 25.53
N ASN A 569 -17.47 51.91 24.55
CA ASN A 569 -16.79 52.03 23.25
C ASN A 569 -15.42 52.74 23.38
N GLY A 570 -14.66 52.83 22.28
CA GLY A 570 -13.37 53.53 22.25
C GLY A 570 -13.41 55.04 22.57
N ALA A 571 -14.60 55.67 22.52
CA ALA A 571 -14.83 57.06 22.93
C ALA A 571 -15.22 57.22 24.41
N GLY A 572 -15.49 56.11 25.10
CA GLY A 572 -15.89 56.07 26.51
C GLY A 572 -17.40 55.95 26.77
N ASP A 573 -18.25 55.92 25.75
CA ASP A 573 -19.70 55.80 25.89
C ASP A 573 -20.11 54.38 26.28
N ALA A 574 -21.15 54.25 27.12
CA ALA A 574 -21.67 52.94 27.52
C ALA A 574 -22.34 52.22 26.34
N LEU A 575 -22.03 50.94 26.16
CA LEU A 575 -22.69 50.07 25.20
C LEU A 575 -23.98 49.50 25.77
N ALA A 576 -25.04 49.49 24.97
CA ALA A 576 -26.32 48.89 25.34
C ALA A 576 -26.19 47.36 25.51
N ALA A 577 -27.02 46.76 26.36
CA ALA A 577 -27.02 45.31 26.60
C ALA A 577 -27.16 44.47 25.32
N ALA A 578 -27.92 44.96 24.32
CA ALA A 578 -28.07 44.35 23.00
C ALA A 578 -26.75 44.13 22.23
N ARG A 579 -25.67 44.82 22.63
CA ARG A 579 -24.32 44.72 22.06
C ARG A 579 -23.38 43.83 22.87
N LEU A 580 -23.89 43.19 23.93
CA LEU A 580 -23.16 42.30 24.81
C LEU A 580 -23.56 40.85 24.54
N THR A 581 -22.61 39.93 24.61
CA THR A 581 -22.85 38.49 24.55
C THR A 581 -21.99 37.80 25.58
N TRP A 582 -22.63 37.01 26.44
CA TRP A 582 -21.93 36.12 27.36
C TRP A 582 -21.80 34.73 26.76
N SER A 583 -20.66 34.08 26.94
CA SER A 583 -20.47 32.66 26.62
C SER A 583 -19.95 31.91 27.82
N LEU A 584 -20.63 30.82 28.15
CA LEU A 584 -20.24 29.88 29.20
C LEU A 584 -19.65 28.63 28.56
N ALA A 585 -18.45 28.26 28.98
CA ALA A 585 -17.78 27.04 28.55
C ALA A 585 -17.23 26.27 29.75
N LEU A 586 -17.14 24.95 29.63
CA LEU A 586 -16.46 24.08 30.59
C LEU A 586 -15.21 23.51 29.93
N ARG A 587 -14.06 23.71 30.58
CA ARG A 587 -12.80 23.12 30.17
C ARG A 587 -12.39 22.04 31.14
N HIS A 588 -12.12 20.84 30.63
CA HIS A 588 -11.63 19.74 31.43
C HIS A 588 -10.44 19.05 30.74
N CYS A 589 -9.66 18.32 31.53
CA CYS A 589 -8.47 17.63 31.06
C CYS A 589 -8.54 16.14 31.39
N SER A 590 -7.83 15.34 30.60
CA SER A 590 -7.59 13.94 30.93
C SER A 590 -6.96 13.83 32.32
N ARG A 591 -7.48 12.91 33.12
CA ARG A 591 -6.90 12.63 34.44
C ARG A 591 -5.50 12.03 34.36
N THR A 592 -5.20 11.28 33.31
CA THR A 592 -3.92 10.58 33.14
C THR A 592 -2.87 11.40 32.40
N ASP A 593 -3.28 12.48 31.72
CA ASP A 593 -2.40 13.43 31.05
C ASP A 593 -2.98 14.84 31.12
N ALA A 594 -2.46 15.65 32.05
CA ALA A 594 -2.91 17.02 32.28
C ALA A 594 -2.66 17.95 31.08
N GLY A 595 -1.88 17.53 30.07
CA GLY A 595 -1.69 18.27 28.81
C GLY A 595 -2.81 18.05 27.79
N VAL A 596 -3.64 17.02 27.96
CA VAL A 596 -4.74 16.68 27.05
C VAL A 596 -6.04 17.27 27.59
N CYS A 597 -6.38 18.47 27.16
CA CYS A 597 -7.60 19.18 27.58
C CYS A 597 -8.47 19.52 26.38
N HIS A 598 -9.78 19.62 26.61
CA HIS A 598 -10.71 20.17 25.64
C HIS A 598 -11.82 20.98 26.33
N THR A 599 -12.57 21.73 25.54
CA THR A 599 -13.58 22.67 26.00
C THR A 599 -14.93 22.34 25.39
N HIS A 600 -15.98 22.34 26.20
CA HIS A 600 -17.38 22.28 25.76
C HIS A 600 -17.97 23.69 25.85
N ALA A 601 -18.55 24.18 24.76
CA ALA A 601 -19.44 25.33 24.81
C ALA A 601 -20.76 24.88 25.45
N LEU A 602 -21.21 25.59 26.47
CA LEU A 602 -22.41 25.22 27.23
C LEU A 602 -23.61 26.09 26.85
N GLN A 603 -23.46 27.40 26.95
CA GLN A 603 -24.56 28.32 26.75
C GLN A 603 -24.08 29.73 26.43
N ASP A 604 -24.78 30.40 25.52
CA ASP A 604 -24.61 31.82 25.24
C ASP A 604 -25.83 32.62 25.73
N PHE A 605 -25.56 33.83 26.23
CA PHE A 605 -26.58 34.80 26.61
C PHE A 605 -26.36 36.07 25.81
N VAL A 606 -27.15 36.20 24.74
CA VAL A 606 -27.03 37.30 23.78
C VAL A 606 -27.92 38.46 24.20
N GLY A 607 -27.39 39.68 24.13
CA GLY A 607 -28.16 40.90 24.31
C GLY A 607 -28.47 41.26 25.76
N VAL A 608 -27.79 40.65 26.74
CA VAL A 608 -28.04 40.86 28.17
C VAL A 608 -26.79 41.35 28.91
N ALA A 609 -26.99 42.26 29.87
CA ALA A 609 -25.92 42.72 30.76
C ALA A 609 -25.74 41.82 31.99
N SER A 610 -26.73 41.01 32.33
CA SER A 610 -26.73 40.12 33.49
C SER A 610 -27.66 38.92 33.30
N GLY A 611 -27.42 37.84 34.05
CA GLY A 611 -28.24 36.64 34.02
C GLY A 611 -27.78 35.62 35.07
N GLN A 612 -28.21 34.37 34.91
CA GLN A 612 -27.84 33.26 35.79
C GLN A 612 -27.76 31.96 34.99
N PHE A 613 -26.84 31.08 35.36
CA PHE A 613 -26.75 29.71 34.86
C PHE A 613 -26.66 28.71 36.01
N VAL A 614 -26.92 27.44 35.72
CA VAL A 614 -26.73 26.33 36.65
C VAL A 614 -25.42 25.63 36.34
N ALA A 615 -24.56 25.45 37.35
CA ALA A 615 -23.26 24.82 37.19
C ALA A 615 -23.44 23.34 36.78
N PRO A 616 -22.82 22.91 35.67
CA PRO A 616 -23.03 21.58 35.09
C PRO A 616 -22.25 20.49 35.84
N ASP A 617 -22.61 19.24 35.58
CA ASP A 617 -21.81 18.07 35.95
C ASP A 617 -20.77 17.74 34.87
N HIS A 618 -19.59 17.25 35.28
CA HIS A 618 -18.52 16.78 34.39
C HIS A 618 -17.40 16.06 35.18
N GLU A 619 -16.53 15.29 34.51
CA GLU A 619 -15.32 14.73 35.14
C GLU A 619 -14.31 15.79 35.62
N TYR A 620 -13.65 15.52 36.74
CA TYR A 620 -12.52 16.30 37.28
C TYR A 620 -11.17 15.78 36.74
N PRO A 621 -10.20 16.66 36.39
CA PRO A 621 -10.16 18.11 36.60
C PRO A 621 -10.92 18.93 35.54
N SER A 622 -11.81 19.83 35.99
CA SER A 622 -12.55 20.77 35.15
C SER A 622 -12.69 22.16 35.80
N HIS A 623 -12.98 23.19 35.01
CA HIS A 623 -13.36 24.54 35.46
C HIS A 623 -14.29 25.20 34.45
N LEU A 624 -15.07 26.19 34.90
CA LEU A 624 -15.90 27.01 34.01
C LEU A 624 -15.11 28.24 33.54
N GLN A 625 -15.38 28.65 32.31
CA GLN A 625 -14.93 29.90 31.72
C GLN A 625 -16.17 30.68 31.28
N LEU A 626 -16.37 31.84 31.90
CA LEU A 626 -17.45 32.74 31.54
C LEU A 626 -16.85 33.98 30.87
N SER A 627 -17.20 34.20 29.60
CA SER A 627 -16.66 35.29 28.79
C SER A 627 -17.74 36.30 28.45
N LEU A 628 -17.48 37.58 28.65
CA LEU A 628 -18.30 38.68 28.17
C LEU A 628 -17.64 39.30 26.95
N THR A 629 -18.33 39.30 25.82
CA THR A 629 -17.93 39.96 24.58
C THR A 629 -18.81 41.18 24.33
N ALA A 630 -18.21 42.31 23.96
CA ALA A 630 -18.92 43.51 23.54
C ALA A 630 -18.51 43.89 22.12
N ILE A 631 -19.46 44.35 21.31
CA ILE A 631 -19.23 44.83 19.94
C ILE A 631 -19.77 46.26 19.81
N ASP A 632 -18.94 47.21 19.40
CA ASP A 632 -19.38 48.60 19.22
C ASP A 632 -20.05 48.84 17.83
N ALA A 633 -20.44 50.09 17.56
CA ALA A 633 -21.10 50.45 16.31
C ALA A 633 -20.17 50.37 15.08
N ALA A 634 -18.85 50.42 15.28
CA ALA A 634 -17.84 50.26 14.23
C ALA A 634 -17.48 48.78 13.99
N GLY A 635 -18.12 47.85 14.71
CA GLY A 635 -17.85 46.42 14.61
C GLY A 635 -16.57 45.99 15.35
N LEU A 636 -15.95 46.87 16.12
CA LEU A 636 -14.81 46.51 16.97
C LEU A 636 -15.30 45.75 18.19
N SER A 637 -14.59 44.69 18.55
CA SER A 637 -14.98 43.83 19.67
C SER A 637 -13.88 43.67 20.70
N ALA A 638 -14.30 43.39 21.93
CA ALA A 638 -13.41 42.99 23.01
C ALA A 638 -14.11 41.93 23.87
N THR A 639 -13.31 41.02 24.41
CA THR A 639 -13.78 39.95 25.28
C THR A 639 -13.00 39.95 26.59
N ARG A 640 -13.70 39.76 27.69
CA ARG A 640 -13.10 39.49 29.00
C ARG A 640 -13.62 38.17 29.53
N THR A 641 -12.75 37.38 30.13
CA THR A 641 -13.11 36.04 30.66
C THR A 641 -12.79 35.96 32.14
N VAL A 642 -13.68 35.34 32.91
CA VAL A 642 -13.45 34.90 34.28
C VAL A 642 -13.44 33.37 34.34
N ARG A 643 -12.43 32.80 35.01
CA ARG A 643 -12.36 31.37 35.34
C ARG A 643 -12.99 31.15 36.70
N LEU A 644 -13.83 30.11 36.80
CA LEU A 644 -14.48 29.69 38.05
C LEU A 644 -14.10 28.23 38.32
N ASP A 645 -13.38 28.00 39.41
CA ASP A 645 -12.93 26.66 39.80
C ASP A 645 -14.01 25.91 40.61
N PRO A 646 -14.15 24.59 40.43
CA PRO A 646 -15.13 23.82 41.17
C PRO A 646 -14.70 23.58 42.62
N ARG A 647 -15.70 23.37 43.48
CA ARG A 647 -15.56 22.65 44.73
C ARG A 647 -15.44 21.16 44.43
N THR A 648 -14.59 20.46 45.17
CA THR A 648 -14.31 19.03 44.95
C THR A 648 -14.65 18.18 46.18
N ALA A 649 -14.90 16.89 45.93
CA ALA A 649 -15.04 15.87 46.96
C ALA A 649 -14.21 14.63 46.61
N GLU A 650 -13.93 13.79 47.60
CA GLU A 650 -13.21 12.52 47.42
C GLU A 650 -14.17 11.33 47.51
N LEU A 651 -14.12 10.43 46.53
CA LEU A 651 -14.82 9.14 46.59
C LEU A 651 -13.81 8.02 46.79
N GLU A 652 -13.95 7.28 47.88
CA GLU A 652 -13.16 6.09 48.19
C GLU A 652 -13.96 4.82 47.90
N LEU A 653 -13.40 3.91 47.12
CA LEU A 653 -13.99 2.62 46.80
C LEU A 653 -13.19 1.49 47.45
N ARG A 654 -13.89 0.63 48.20
CA ARG A 654 -13.34 -0.53 48.92
C ARG A 654 -14.05 -1.81 48.49
N ALA A 655 -13.38 -2.95 48.57
CA ALA A 655 -14.04 -4.25 48.44
C ALA A 655 -13.75 -5.14 49.66
N GLU A 656 -14.67 -6.05 49.93
CA GLU A 656 -14.54 -7.11 50.94
C GLU A 656 -14.70 -8.47 50.24
N PRO A 657 -13.62 -9.27 50.11
CA PRO A 657 -12.24 -8.98 50.51
C PRO A 657 -11.56 -7.90 49.64
N ALA A 658 -10.58 -7.22 50.22
CA ALA A 658 -9.81 -6.18 49.53
C ALA A 658 -8.99 -6.75 48.36
N GLY A 659 -8.71 -5.92 47.36
CA GLY A 659 -7.95 -6.33 46.16
C GLY A 659 -8.82 -6.74 44.97
N LEU A 660 -10.13 -6.95 45.18
CA LEU A 660 -11.10 -7.04 44.09
C LEU A 660 -11.24 -5.69 43.37
N ALA A 661 -11.49 -5.73 42.07
CA ALA A 661 -11.53 -4.54 41.24
C ALA A 661 -12.92 -3.91 41.20
N LEU A 662 -12.98 -2.59 41.32
CA LEU A 662 -14.20 -1.80 41.19
C LEU A 662 -14.01 -0.73 40.12
N THR A 663 -15.11 -0.36 39.48
CA THR A 663 -15.16 0.68 38.46
C THR A 663 -15.67 1.98 39.07
N LEU A 664 -15.02 3.11 38.76
CA LEU A 664 -15.52 4.47 38.97
C LEU A 664 -15.38 5.26 37.66
N GLY A 665 -16.50 5.65 37.06
CA GLY A 665 -16.52 6.23 35.72
C GLY A 665 -15.98 5.26 34.67
N SER A 666 -14.93 5.68 33.94
CA SER A 666 -14.27 4.88 32.90
C SER A 666 -13.10 4.02 33.39
N GLU A 667 -12.74 4.09 34.68
CA GLU A 667 -11.59 3.38 35.25
C GLU A 667 -12.02 2.17 36.08
N THR A 668 -11.37 1.02 35.89
CA THR A 668 -11.51 -0.18 36.74
C THR A 668 -10.19 -0.47 37.44
N LEU A 669 -10.17 -0.47 38.78
CA LEU A 669 -8.95 -0.55 39.58
C LEU A 669 -9.12 -1.48 40.78
N PRO A 670 -8.03 -2.13 41.24
CA PRO A 670 -8.05 -2.90 42.46
C PRO A 670 -8.32 -2.00 43.67
N THR A 671 -9.16 -2.46 44.59
CA THR A 671 -9.50 -1.74 45.83
C THR A 671 -8.46 -1.95 46.94
N PRO A 672 -8.32 -1.00 47.89
CA PRO A 672 -9.01 0.28 47.94
C PRO A 672 -8.40 1.35 47.01
N PHE A 673 -9.19 2.29 46.51
CA PHE A 673 -8.69 3.48 45.82
C PHE A 673 -9.61 4.69 46.01
N SER A 674 -9.02 5.89 45.99
CA SER A 674 -9.76 7.16 46.06
C SER A 674 -9.68 7.96 44.77
N ARG A 675 -10.70 8.78 44.49
CA ARG A 675 -10.72 9.74 43.38
C ARG A 675 -11.34 11.07 43.79
N THR A 676 -10.68 12.16 43.40
CA THR A 676 -11.26 13.51 43.43
C THR A 676 -12.25 13.66 42.28
N VAL A 677 -13.45 14.12 42.62
CA VAL A 677 -14.56 14.39 41.70
C VAL A 677 -15.15 15.77 42.03
N LEU A 678 -16.01 16.31 41.16
CA LEU A 678 -16.71 17.56 41.48
C LEU A 678 -17.68 17.34 42.65
N ALA A 679 -17.81 18.31 43.54
CA ALA A 679 -18.79 18.25 44.62
C ALA A 679 -20.21 18.14 44.01
N GLN A 680 -21.04 17.25 44.57
CA GLN A 680 -22.39 16.93 44.07
C GLN A 680 -22.47 16.27 42.68
N SER A 681 -21.34 15.86 42.08
CA SER A 681 -21.36 15.11 40.81
C SER A 681 -21.96 13.71 40.94
N GLN A 682 -22.63 13.27 39.89
CA GLN A 682 -23.10 11.91 39.73
C GLN A 682 -22.00 11.03 39.12
N ASN A 683 -21.60 9.98 39.84
CA ASN A 683 -20.47 9.14 39.48
C ASN A 683 -20.92 7.68 39.30
N ALA A 684 -20.64 7.10 38.13
CA ALA A 684 -20.94 5.70 37.87
C ALA A 684 -20.00 4.78 38.66
N VAL A 685 -20.55 3.85 39.44
CA VAL A 685 -19.80 2.80 40.16
C VAL A 685 -20.21 1.42 39.69
N GLY A 686 -19.26 0.49 39.66
CA GLY A 686 -19.53 -0.87 39.20
C GLY A 686 -18.67 -1.93 39.86
N ALA A 687 -19.28 -3.09 40.13
CA ALA A 687 -18.62 -4.27 40.61
C ALA A 687 -18.86 -5.43 39.63
N ALA A 688 -17.89 -5.71 38.77
CA ALA A 688 -17.96 -6.88 37.89
C ALA A 688 -18.08 -8.17 38.73
N SER A 689 -18.82 -9.17 38.26
CA SER A 689 -19.03 -10.43 38.96
C SER A 689 -19.20 -11.56 37.94
N PRO A 690 -18.58 -12.74 38.14
CA PRO A 690 -17.63 -13.07 39.21
C PRO A 690 -16.24 -12.45 38.98
N GLN A 691 -15.46 -12.32 40.05
CA GLN A 691 -14.05 -11.93 40.03
C GLN A 691 -13.19 -13.01 40.68
N LEU A 692 -11.92 -13.10 40.29
CA LEU A 692 -10.97 -14.03 40.88
C LEU A 692 -9.97 -13.25 41.75
N LEU A 693 -9.93 -13.58 43.04
CA LEU A 693 -8.89 -13.12 43.96
C LEU A 693 -8.21 -14.36 44.55
N ASP A 694 -6.89 -14.45 44.39
CA ASP A 694 -6.07 -15.57 44.86
C ASP A 694 -6.56 -16.98 44.47
N GLY A 695 -7.23 -17.08 43.32
CA GLY A 695 -7.75 -18.35 42.79
C GLY A 695 -9.13 -18.74 43.30
N VAL A 696 -9.72 -17.97 44.20
CA VAL A 696 -11.10 -18.12 44.66
C VAL A 696 -12.00 -17.23 43.80
N ALA A 697 -13.09 -17.81 43.28
CA ALA A 697 -14.12 -17.07 42.58
C ALA A 697 -15.03 -16.37 43.58
N TYR A 698 -15.10 -15.06 43.48
CA TYR A 698 -15.91 -14.17 44.30
C TYR A 698 -17.04 -13.62 43.44
N THR A 699 -18.28 -13.89 43.84
CA THR A 699 -19.46 -13.27 43.25
C THR A 699 -19.84 -12.05 44.06
N PHE A 700 -20.09 -10.94 43.38
CA PHE A 700 -20.60 -9.73 44.00
C PHE A 700 -21.89 -10.04 44.77
N ALA A 701 -22.00 -9.53 46.00
CA ALA A 701 -23.14 -9.73 46.88
C ALA A 701 -23.93 -8.43 47.08
N SER A 702 -23.29 -7.35 47.54
CA SER A 702 -23.95 -6.08 47.80
C SER A 702 -22.97 -4.92 47.93
N TRP A 703 -23.46 -3.69 47.84
CA TRP A 703 -22.72 -2.50 48.24
C TRP A 703 -23.18 -2.05 49.63
N ALA A 704 -22.24 -1.66 50.50
CA ALA A 704 -22.53 -0.85 51.67
C ALA A 704 -22.63 0.62 51.23
N GLY A 705 -23.85 1.15 51.20
CA GLY A 705 -24.13 2.54 50.82
C GLY A 705 -24.16 2.82 49.30
N GLY A 706 -24.24 1.80 48.44
CA GLY A 706 -24.20 1.93 46.98
C GLY A 706 -25.38 1.27 46.24
N PRO A 707 -25.36 1.25 44.89
CA PRO A 707 -26.40 0.65 44.05
C PRO A 707 -26.39 -0.89 44.11
N ALA A 708 -27.19 -1.58 43.28
CA ALA A 708 -27.26 -3.05 43.29
C ALA A 708 -25.91 -3.70 42.97
N SER A 709 -25.44 -3.69 41.71
CA SER A 709 -24.10 -4.18 41.30
C SER A 709 -23.34 -3.14 40.48
N THR A 710 -24.05 -2.47 39.57
CA THR A 710 -23.65 -1.26 38.85
C THR A 710 -24.71 -0.17 39.04
N GLY A 711 -24.31 1.09 39.14
CA GLY A 711 -25.24 2.22 39.23
C GLY A 711 -24.50 3.54 39.45
N PHE A 712 -25.19 4.53 40.01
CA PHE A 712 -24.62 5.85 40.26
C PHE A 712 -24.61 6.20 41.75
N VAL A 713 -23.62 6.98 42.16
CA VAL A 713 -23.53 7.60 43.49
C VAL A 713 -23.34 9.11 43.33
N ILE A 714 -23.89 9.91 44.25
CA ILE A 714 -23.70 11.35 44.26
C ILE A 714 -22.56 11.70 45.22
N ALA A 715 -21.58 12.46 44.73
CA ALA A 715 -20.47 12.92 45.55
C ALA A 715 -20.95 13.89 46.64
N PRO A 716 -20.37 13.85 47.86
CA PRO A 716 -20.79 14.77 48.91
C PRO A 716 -20.49 16.23 48.53
N ALA A 717 -21.15 17.17 49.19
CA ALA A 717 -20.94 18.60 48.95
C ALA A 717 -19.53 19.07 49.36
N SER A 718 -18.86 18.32 50.25
CA SER A 718 -17.48 18.52 50.68
C SER A 718 -16.95 17.25 51.37
N GLY A 719 -15.63 17.11 51.49
CA GLY A 719 -15.00 16.00 52.21
C GLY A 719 -14.96 14.70 51.40
N SER A 720 -15.07 13.56 52.08
CA SER A 720 -14.94 12.23 51.49
C SER A 720 -16.16 11.34 51.74
N ALA A 721 -16.49 10.45 50.80
CA ALA A 721 -17.47 9.38 50.98
C ALA A 721 -16.85 8.02 50.59
N THR A 722 -17.11 6.99 51.39
CA THR A 722 -16.59 5.64 51.17
C THR A 722 -17.70 4.67 50.76
N TYR A 723 -17.47 3.92 49.68
CA TYR A 723 -18.38 2.89 49.18
C TYR A 723 -17.69 1.53 49.20
N THR A 724 -18.26 0.55 49.90
CA THR A 724 -17.66 -0.78 50.07
C THR A 724 -18.47 -1.86 49.36
N ALA A 725 -17.90 -2.52 48.36
CA ALA A 725 -18.51 -3.67 47.68
C ALA A 725 -18.17 -4.99 48.39
N ARG A 726 -19.19 -5.76 48.76
CA ARG A 726 -19.05 -7.08 49.36
C ARG A 726 -19.15 -8.17 48.31
N PHE A 727 -18.27 -9.16 48.41
CA PHE A 727 -18.28 -10.34 47.58
C PHE A 727 -18.29 -11.61 48.44
N VAL A 728 -18.93 -12.65 47.93
CA VAL A 728 -18.99 -13.98 48.57
C VAL A 728 -18.24 -14.98 47.71
N ALA A 729 -17.49 -15.88 48.35
CA ALA A 729 -16.78 -16.96 47.66
C ALA A 729 -17.78 -18.00 47.13
N ALA A 730 -17.63 -18.42 45.86
CA ALA A 730 -18.42 -19.50 45.29
C ALA A 730 -18.01 -20.85 45.90
N SER A 731 -18.99 -21.63 46.38
CA SER A 731 -18.77 -23.00 46.87
C SER A 731 -18.35 -23.94 45.73
N ALA A 732 -17.35 -24.78 45.98
CA ALA A 732 -16.89 -25.77 45.00
C ALA A 732 -17.98 -26.81 44.72
N PRO A 733 -18.27 -27.18 43.45
CA PRO A 733 -19.21 -28.24 43.16
C PRO A 733 -18.65 -29.60 43.59
N SER A 734 -19.46 -30.34 44.36
CA SER A 734 -19.24 -31.73 44.75
C SER A 734 -19.22 -32.64 43.51
N ALA A 735 -18.17 -33.43 43.33
CA ALA A 735 -18.13 -34.49 42.33
C ALA A 735 -18.94 -35.71 42.80
N SER A 736 -19.78 -36.26 41.90
CA SER A 736 -20.36 -37.61 42.03
C SER A 736 -20.52 -38.24 40.62
N PRO A 737 -20.51 -39.59 40.49
CA PRO A 737 -19.90 -40.37 39.41
C PRO A 737 -20.87 -40.95 38.36
N ASP A 738 -20.31 -41.80 37.48
CA ASP A 738 -20.87 -42.83 36.56
C ASP A 738 -20.74 -42.53 35.05
N THR A 739 -19.74 -43.07 34.32
CA THR A 739 -19.43 -44.45 33.80
C THR A 739 -19.94 -44.67 32.34
N PRO A 740 -19.43 -45.63 31.52
CA PRO A 740 -18.04 -45.84 31.06
C PRO A 740 -17.94 -46.23 29.53
N ALA A 741 -16.72 -46.41 28.99
CA ALA A 741 -16.26 -47.43 28.00
C ALA A 741 -15.17 -46.89 27.01
N PRO A 742 -14.40 -47.74 26.28
CA PRO A 742 -13.58 -48.91 26.67
C PRO A 742 -12.10 -48.71 26.16
N PRO A 743 -11.18 -49.70 26.17
CA PRO A 743 -9.76 -49.50 26.46
C PRO A 743 -8.90 -49.18 25.22
N SER A 744 -7.86 -48.36 25.42
CA SER A 744 -6.68 -48.33 24.55
C SER A 744 -5.42 -48.57 25.38
N THR A 745 -4.64 -49.52 24.92
CA THR A 745 -3.30 -49.93 25.37
C THR A 745 -2.38 -48.75 25.71
N PRO A 746 -1.47 -48.89 26.70
CA PRO A 746 -0.56 -47.82 27.07
C PRO A 746 0.59 -47.75 26.06
N PRO A 747 0.83 -46.60 25.38
CA PRO A 747 2.12 -46.39 24.78
C PRO A 747 3.11 -46.05 25.91
N VAL A 748 4.19 -46.81 25.94
CA VAL A 748 5.41 -46.49 26.69
C VAL A 748 5.85 -45.07 26.32
N VAL A 749 5.69 -44.11 27.25
CA VAL A 749 6.22 -42.75 27.09
C VAL A 749 7.74 -42.83 27.32
N ARG A 750 8.50 -43.05 26.24
CA ARG A 750 9.85 -42.50 26.17
C ARG A 750 9.69 -40.97 26.24
N PRO A 751 10.53 -40.22 26.98
CA PRO A 751 10.42 -38.77 26.99
C PRO A 751 10.55 -38.30 25.54
N ALA A 752 9.45 -37.78 24.99
CA ALA A 752 9.46 -37.19 23.66
C ALA A 752 10.51 -36.07 23.68
N ALA A 753 11.31 -35.98 22.62
CA ALA A 753 12.16 -34.81 22.44
C ALA A 753 11.28 -33.55 22.56
N PRO A 754 11.73 -32.50 23.28
CA PRO A 754 10.95 -31.27 23.45
C PRO A 754 10.39 -30.78 22.10
N GLN A 755 9.08 -30.59 22.03
CA GLN A 755 8.41 -30.13 20.81
C GLN A 755 8.36 -28.61 20.77
N LEU A 756 8.61 -28.04 19.60
CA LEU A 756 8.45 -26.61 19.36
C LEU A 756 6.96 -26.28 19.33
N LEU A 757 6.50 -25.54 20.33
CA LEU A 757 5.11 -25.08 20.45
C LEU A 757 4.82 -23.85 19.61
N GLY A 758 5.85 -23.04 19.35
CA GLY A 758 5.73 -21.86 18.53
C GLY A 758 7.08 -21.20 18.31
N ALA A 759 7.27 -20.68 17.11
CA ALA A 759 8.40 -19.85 16.76
C ALA A 759 7.93 -18.58 16.05
N TRP A 760 8.57 -17.47 16.38
CA TRP A 760 8.28 -16.15 15.85
C TRP A 760 9.58 -15.53 15.36
N GLY A 761 9.85 -15.70 14.07
CA GLY A 761 10.72 -14.79 13.35
C GLY A 761 9.92 -13.52 13.07
N PHE A 762 10.44 -12.35 13.43
CA PHE A 762 9.70 -11.10 13.23
C PHE A 762 9.93 -10.51 11.84
N ASP A 763 10.64 -11.25 10.98
CA ASP A 763 11.25 -10.73 9.76
C ASP A 763 10.40 -10.79 8.48
N ARG A 764 9.28 -11.51 8.48
CA ARG A 764 8.36 -11.57 7.32
C ARG A 764 6.93 -11.63 7.82
N GLY A 765 5.99 -10.99 7.10
CA GLY A 765 4.58 -10.73 7.45
C GLY A 765 3.73 -11.83 8.13
N ALA A 766 4.21 -13.05 8.35
CA ALA A 766 3.48 -14.13 9.00
C ALA A 766 3.69 -14.14 10.53
N ASN A 767 2.87 -13.39 11.27
CA ASN A 767 2.49 -13.83 12.63
C ASN A 767 1.18 -13.18 13.11
N ARG A 768 0.16 -14.02 13.35
CA ARG A 768 -1.19 -13.66 13.85
C ARG A 768 -1.24 -13.51 15.38
N GLY A 769 -0.34 -12.72 15.96
CA GLY A 769 -0.35 -12.40 17.39
C GLY A 769 -0.81 -10.97 17.63
N ALA A 770 -1.94 -10.78 18.31
CA ALA A 770 -2.46 -9.45 18.66
C ALA A 770 -1.50 -8.73 19.64
N ASN A 771 -0.62 -7.87 19.13
CA ASN A 771 0.19 -6.96 19.93
C ASN A 771 -0.27 -5.52 19.71
N ARG A 772 -1.00 -4.96 20.69
CA ARG A 772 -1.29 -3.53 20.75
C ARG A 772 -0.08 -2.80 21.33
N GLY A 773 0.51 -1.88 20.55
CA GLY A 773 1.49 -0.89 21.04
C GLY A 773 2.98 -1.15 20.77
N ALA A 774 3.37 -2.08 19.89
CA ALA A 774 4.77 -2.30 19.52
C ALA A 774 5.02 -1.97 18.03
N ASN A 775 6.05 -1.17 17.75
CA ASN A 775 6.43 -0.79 16.39
C ASN A 775 7.55 -1.69 15.85
N ARG A 776 7.44 -2.12 14.59
CA ARG A 776 8.50 -2.85 13.88
C ARG A 776 9.56 -1.86 13.39
N VAL A 777 10.85 -2.19 13.51
CA VAL A 777 11.94 -1.30 13.07
C VAL A 777 13.00 -2.11 12.33
N ALA A 778 13.49 -1.61 11.20
CA ALA A 778 14.50 -2.30 10.38
C ALA A 778 15.87 -2.42 11.10
N GLY A 779 16.55 -3.55 10.90
CA GLY A 779 17.91 -3.82 11.37
C GLY A 779 18.55 -5.03 10.69
N ARG A 780 19.85 -5.22 10.88
CA ARG A 780 20.71 -6.22 10.19
C ARG A 780 20.35 -7.70 10.42
N HIS A 781 19.42 -8.02 11.32
CA HIS A 781 18.91 -9.37 11.58
C HIS A 781 17.41 -9.51 11.28
N GLY A 782 16.81 -8.47 10.70
CA GLY A 782 15.41 -8.46 10.33
C GLY A 782 14.57 -7.32 10.90
N LYS A 783 13.24 -7.38 10.68
CA LYS A 783 12.21 -6.52 11.29
C LYS A 783 11.96 -6.92 12.75
N ALA A 784 12.96 -6.74 13.60
CA ALA A 784 12.86 -7.02 15.03
C ALA A 784 11.74 -6.21 15.74
N LEU A 785 11.17 -6.79 16.79
CA LEU A 785 10.16 -6.14 17.62
C LEU A 785 10.84 -5.13 18.57
N ARG A 786 10.50 -3.84 18.49
CA ARG A 786 10.99 -2.83 19.44
C ARG A 786 10.17 -2.86 20.72
N LEU A 787 10.85 -3.02 21.85
CA LEU A 787 10.27 -2.95 23.19
C LEU A 787 10.76 -1.69 23.89
N ASP A 788 9.83 -0.87 24.36
CA ASP A 788 10.11 0.43 24.99
C ASP A 788 10.36 0.34 26.51
N GLY A 789 10.34 -0.88 27.07
CA GLY A 789 10.43 -1.12 28.51
C GLY A 789 9.09 -1.07 29.25
N LYS A 790 8.00 -0.64 28.59
CA LYS A 790 6.62 -0.66 29.08
C LYS A 790 5.79 -1.76 28.42
N THR A 791 6.10 -2.10 27.15
CA THR A 791 5.41 -3.16 26.41
C THR A 791 5.75 -4.55 26.97
N ARG A 792 4.73 -5.41 27.13
CA ARG A 792 4.86 -6.80 27.56
C ARG A 792 4.44 -7.71 26.41
N PHE A 793 5.32 -8.63 26.00
CA PHE A 793 4.99 -9.65 25.01
C PHE A 793 4.43 -10.88 25.72
N VAL A 794 3.25 -11.34 25.30
CA VAL A 794 2.52 -12.42 25.97
C VAL A 794 2.32 -13.58 24.99
N VAL A 795 2.94 -14.72 25.28
CA VAL A 795 2.72 -15.96 24.52
C VAL A 795 1.68 -16.80 25.25
N ARG A 796 0.56 -17.10 24.59
CA ARG A 796 -0.44 -18.02 25.14
C ARG A 796 0.04 -19.47 25.01
N ALA A 797 0.68 -19.97 26.07
CA ALA A 797 1.01 -21.38 26.23
C ALA A 797 0.52 -21.88 27.60
N PRO A 798 -0.73 -22.37 27.71
CA PRO A 798 -1.24 -22.89 28.98
C PRO A 798 -0.65 -24.28 29.30
N ARG A 799 -0.22 -24.47 30.55
CA ARG A 799 0.13 -25.77 31.19
C ARG A 799 1.36 -26.52 30.62
N LEU A 800 2.55 -25.93 30.75
CA LEU A 800 3.80 -26.66 30.46
C LEU A 800 4.49 -27.13 31.77
N PRO A 801 4.61 -28.46 32.02
CA PRO A 801 5.30 -28.99 33.21
C PRO A 801 6.82 -28.82 33.14
N THR A 802 7.34 -28.74 31.92
CA THR A 802 8.72 -28.39 31.55
C THR A 802 8.67 -27.46 30.34
N PHE A 803 9.68 -26.62 30.12
CA PHE A 803 9.67 -25.75 28.93
C PHE A 803 11.06 -25.21 28.59
N THR A 804 11.20 -24.70 27.38
CA THR A 804 12.32 -23.85 26.97
C THR A 804 11.80 -22.63 26.25
N VAL A 805 12.33 -21.45 26.57
CA VAL A 805 12.16 -20.28 25.72
C VAL A 805 13.50 -19.64 25.41
N GLU A 806 13.69 -19.33 24.14
CA GLU A 806 14.90 -18.69 23.63
C GLU A 806 14.58 -17.62 22.58
N ALA A 807 15.46 -16.62 22.49
CA ALA A 807 15.33 -15.54 21.51
C ALA A 807 16.68 -14.84 21.29
N TRP A 808 16.79 -14.15 20.16
CA TRP A 808 17.81 -13.13 19.95
C TRP A 808 17.36 -11.80 20.56
N VAL A 809 18.24 -11.17 21.35
CA VAL A 809 17.94 -9.91 22.05
C VAL A 809 19.06 -8.89 21.82
N TYR A 810 18.65 -7.66 21.49
CA TYR A 810 19.51 -6.48 21.41
C TYR A 810 19.03 -5.43 22.42
N ALA A 811 19.57 -5.44 23.65
CA ALA A 811 19.11 -4.58 24.72
C ALA A 811 20.25 -3.90 25.48
N THR A 812 19.98 -2.72 26.05
CA THR A 812 20.94 -1.94 26.86
C THR A 812 20.83 -2.22 28.36
N ARG A 813 19.78 -2.94 28.80
CA ARG A 813 19.55 -3.41 30.19
C ARG A 813 18.97 -4.84 30.20
N ALA A 814 19.27 -5.62 31.25
CA ALA A 814 18.77 -6.98 31.43
C ALA A 814 17.25 -7.00 31.69
N GLY A 815 16.53 -7.92 31.03
CA GLY A 815 15.08 -8.12 31.20
C GLY A 815 14.70 -9.26 32.15
N THR A 816 13.40 -9.52 32.29
CA THR A 816 12.86 -10.65 33.06
C THR A 816 11.93 -11.52 32.20
N VAL A 817 11.92 -12.81 32.49
CA VAL A 817 10.88 -13.75 32.03
C VAL A 817 10.07 -14.14 33.25
N ALA A 818 8.75 -13.96 33.20
CA ALA A 818 7.90 -14.20 34.36
C ALA A 818 6.79 -15.19 34.05
N GLN A 819 6.68 -16.20 34.91
CA GLN A 819 5.51 -17.07 34.99
C GLN A 819 4.99 -16.99 36.42
N ARG A 820 3.72 -16.56 36.58
CA ARG A 820 3.03 -16.50 37.89
C ARG A 820 3.69 -15.61 38.96
N GLY A 821 4.45 -14.57 38.59
CA GLY A 821 5.07 -13.64 39.54
C GLY A 821 6.50 -14.02 39.96
N ASP A 822 6.94 -15.24 39.68
CA ASP A 822 8.36 -15.60 39.70
C ASP A 822 9.03 -15.01 38.46
N ALA A 823 9.76 -13.91 38.66
CA ALA A 823 10.55 -13.26 37.62
C ALA A 823 11.96 -13.84 37.61
N PHE A 824 12.31 -14.53 36.52
CA PHE A 824 13.66 -14.99 36.27
C PHE A 824 14.41 -13.91 35.51
N ARG A 825 15.50 -13.42 36.10
CA ARG A 825 16.33 -12.41 35.47
C ARG A 825 17.10 -13.05 34.33
N LEU A 826 16.94 -12.48 33.13
CA LEU A 826 17.75 -12.87 32.00
C LEU A 826 19.20 -12.39 32.24
N PRO A 827 20.20 -13.14 31.74
CA PRO A 827 21.58 -12.70 31.77
C PRO A 827 21.72 -11.33 31.09
N THR A 828 22.55 -10.44 31.64
CA THR A 828 22.76 -9.12 31.02
C THR A 828 23.33 -9.30 29.61
N PRO A 829 22.63 -8.83 28.56
CA PRO A 829 23.12 -8.93 27.19
C PRO A 829 24.37 -8.09 27.00
N ALA A 830 25.24 -8.48 26.07
CA ALA A 830 26.40 -7.67 25.72
C ALA A 830 25.92 -6.35 25.09
N ARG A 831 26.39 -5.21 25.60
CA ARG A 831 26.06 -3.91 25.02
C ARG A 831 26.51 -3.90 23.55
N THR A 832 25.70 -3.31 22.68
CA THR A 832 25.95 -3.07 21.24
C THR A 832 26.04 -4.29 20.32
N ARG A 833 25.56 -5.49 20.73
CA ARG A 833 25.41 -6.64 19.81
C ARG A 833 24.20 -7.51 20.14
N TRP A 834 23.73 -8.27 19.15
CA TRP A 834 22.72 -9.30 19.36
C TRP A 834 23.28 -10.43 20.23
N THR A 835 22.51 -10.85 21.22
CA THR A 835 22.85 -11.91 22.15
C THR A 835 21.74 -12.94 22.16
N HIS A 836 22.06 -14.22 22.00
CA HIS A 836 21.09 -15.30 22.12
C HIS A 836 20.88 -15.65 23.58
N LEU A 837 19.64 -15.56 24.07
CA LEU A 837 19.30 -15.87 25.45
C LEU A 837 18.30 -17.02 25.46
N ALA A 838 18.53 -18.02 26.34
CA ALA A 838 17.60 -19.10 26.55
C ALA A 838 17.36 -19.37 28.04
N LEU A 839 16.15 -19.82 28.36
CA LEU A 839 15.74 -20.25 29.69
C LEU A 839 15.05 -21.60 29.57
N THR A 840 15.54 -22.60 30.30
CA THR A 840 14.93 -23.94 30.35
C THR A 840 14.45 -24.27 31.75
N TYR A 841 13.33 -24.97 31.86
CA TYR A 841 12.80 -25.49 33.12
C TYR A 841 12.48 -26.97 32.96
N ASP A 842 13.14 -27.81 33.76
CA ASP A 842 13.01 -29.28 33.70
C ASP A 842 12.01 -29.85 34.71
N GLY A 843 11.15 -29.00 35.29
CA GLY A 843 10.21 -29.41 36.34
C GLY A 843 10.76 -29.24 37.76
N THR A 844 12.07 -29.00 37.90
CA THR A 844 12.72 -28.76 39.20
C THR A 844 13.71 -27.60 39.19
N THR A 845 14.32 -27.33 38.04
CA THR A 845 15.45 -26.41 37.92
C THR A 845 15.27 -25.54 36.69
N VAL A 846 15.35 -24.23 36.90
CA VAL A 846 15.47 -23.25 35.84
C VAL A 846 16.95 -23.05 35.51
N ARG A 847 17.33 -23.19 34.24
CA ARG A 847 18.68 -22.88 33.74
C ARG A 847 18.62 -21.73 32.76
N THR A 848 19.62 -20.86 32.80
CA THR A 848 19.76 -19.73 31.87
C THR A 848 21.01 -19.88 31.05
N TYR A 849 20.90 -19.51 29.77
CA TYR A 849 21.97 -19.60 28.79
C TYR A 849 22.16 -18.25 28.11
N ARG A 850 23.42 -17.95 27.78
CA ARG A 850 23.82 -16.81 26.96
C ARG A 850 24.74 -17.32 25.86
N ASP A 851 24.40 -17.01 24.62
CA ASP A 851 25.14 -17.44 23.43
C ASP A 851 25.44 -18.95 23.46
N GLY A 852 24.43 -19.75 23.81
CA GLY A 852 24.51 -21.23 23.89
C GLY A 852 25.27 -21.77 25.11
N THR A 853 25.85 -20.91 25.95
CA THR A 853 26.60 -21.32 27.15
C THR A 853 25.74 -21.15 28.40
N ARG A 854 25.70 -22.14 29.29
CA ARG A 854 24.95 -22.04 30.55
C ARG A 854 25.63 -21.02 31.47
N VAL A 855 24.87 -20.03 31.92
CA VAL A 855 25.35 -18.95 32.79
C VAL A 855 24.68 -18.92 34.16
N GLY A 856 23.65 -19.74 34.38
CA GLY A 856 23.00 -19.87 35.69
C GLY A 856 22.09 -21.08 35.80
N ALA A 857 21.84 -21.53 37.03
CA ALA A 857 20.86 -22.56 37.37
C ALA A 857 20.29 -22.30 38.76
N ARG A 858 18.97 -22.43 38.92
CA ARG A 858 18.27 -22.26 40.21
C ARG A 858 17.18 -23.31 40.33
N ARG A 859 17.09 -24.01 41.46
CA ARG A 859 15.91 -24.83 41.77
C ARG A 859 14.68 -23.93 41.88
N ALA A 860 13.59 -24.33 41.24
CA ALA A 860 12.32 -23.63 41.26
C ALA A 860 11.19 -24.66 41.18
N ALA A 861 10.09 -24.43 41.90
CA ALA A 861 8.90 -25.27 41.84
C ALA A 861 7.77 -24.47 41.20
N LEU A 862 7.72 -24.48 39.87
CA LEU A 862 6.69 -23.77 39.11
C LEU A 862 5.41 -24.61 39.10
N ALA A 863 4.35 -24.13 39.75
CA ALA A 863 3.05 -24.79 39.77
C ALA A 863 2.39 -24.76 38.37
N ALA A 864 1.73 -25.85 37.98
CA ALA A 864 0.99 -25.94 36.72
C ALA A 864 -0.07 -24.82 36.62
N THR A 865 -0.06 -24.05 35.52
CA THR A 865 -0.92 -22.88 35.35
C THR A 865 -1.50 -22.81 33.95
N THR A 866 -2.75 -22.35 33.82
CA THR A 866 -3.39 -22.01 32.52
C THR A 866 -3.05 -20.60 32.04
N ARG A 867 -2.29 -19.83 32.81
CA ARG A 867 -1.92 -18.45 32.46
C ARG A 867 -0.82 -18.44 31.38
N PRO A 868 -0.87 -17.47 30.45
CA PRO A 868 0.14 -17.35 29.39
C PRO A 868 1.52 -16.97 29.95
N LEU A 869 2.57 -17.46 29.29
CA LEU A 869 3.96 -17.12 29.61
C LEU A 869 4.26 -15.69 29.15
N ARG A 870 4.84 -14.87 30.03
CA ARG A 870 5.08 -13.44 29.77
C ARG A 870 6.57 -13.15 29.62
N PHE A 871 6.92 -12.55 28.48
CA PHE A 871 8.23 -11.99 28.19
C PHE A 871 8.14 -10.47 28.33
N GLY A 872 8.87 -9.85 29.27
CA GLY A 872 8.76 -8.40 29.40
C GLY A 872 9.58 -7.74 30.50
N ALA A 873 9.66 -6.41 30.40
CA ALA A 873 10.48 -5.46 31.18
C ALA A 873 11.94 -5.31 30.73
N PHE A 874 12.19 -5.20 29.42
CA PHE A 874 13.46 -4.65 28.93
C PHE A 874 13.24 -3.63 27.82
N THR A 875 14.19 -2.70 27.68
CA THR A 875 14.26 -1.73 26.60
C THR A 875 15.26 -2.24 25.56
N GLY A 876 14.79 -2.55 24.34
CA GLY A 876 15.63 -3.17 23.33
C GLY A 876 14.86 -3.68 22.11
N ARG A 877 15.47 -4.59 21.36
CA ARG A 877 14.88 -5.29 20.21
C ARG A 877 14.89 -6.81 20.47
N LEU A 878 13.89 -7.51 19.98
CA LEU A 878 13.73 -8.96 20.10
C LEU A 878 13.48 -9.58 18.73
N ASP A 879 14.13 -10.71 18.45
CA ASP A 879 13.97 -11.48 17.21
C ASP A 879 14.08 -12.99 17.45
N ASP A 880 13.63 -13.81 16.48
CA ASP A 880 13.78 -15.27 16.46
C ASP A 880 13.40 -15.96 17.79
N LEU A 881 12.19 -15.71 18.29
CA LEU A 881 11.68 -16.29 19.53
C LEU A 881 11.18 -17.72 19.32
N ARG A 882 11.60 -18.68 20.15
CA ARG A 882 11.08 -20.06 20.15
C ARG A 882 10.60 -20.49 21.53
N VAL A 883 9.52 -21.25 21.58
CA VAL A 883 8.96 -21.82 22.82
C VAL A 883 8.76 -23.32 22.63
N TYR A 884 9.31 -24.12 23.54
CA TYR A 884 9.19 -25.58 23.57
C TYR A 884 8.46 -26.07 24.83
N ASP A 885 7.76 -27.21 24.75
CA ASP A 885 7.10 -27.88 25.88
C ASP A 885 8.03 -28.76 26.74
N GLY A 886 9.34 -28.70 26.48
CA GLY A 886 10.35 -29.46 27.20
C GLY A 886 11.62 -28.66 27.44
N ALA A 887 12.44 -29.11 28.39
CA ALA A 887 13.75 -28.52 28.67
C ALA A 887 14.77 -28.99 27.63
N LEU A 888 15.27 -28.08 26.79
CA LEU A 888 16.33 -28.35 25.85
C LEU A 888 17.68 -28.52 26.55
N THR A 889 18.52 -29.38 25.99
CA THR A 889 19.92 -29.54 26.38
C THR A 889 20.76 -28.36 25.88
N ALA A 890 21.94 -28.15 26.47
CA ALA A 890 22.87 -27.11 26.01
C ALA A 890 23.25 -27.26 24.53
N THR A 891 23.39 -28.49 24.05
CA THR A 891 23.70 -28.81 22.65
C THR A 891 22.55 -28.40 21.73
N GLN A 892 21.30 -28.66 22.12
CA GLN A 892 20.12 -28.26 21.35
C GLN A 892 20.00 -26.73 21.27
N ILE A 893 20.16 -26.03 22.40
CA ILE A 893 20.16 -24.55 22.42
C ILE A 893 21.29 -23.97 21.53
N ALA A 894 22.45 -24.62 21.51
CA ALA A 894 23.58 -24.18 20.68
C ALA A 894 23.33 -24.42 19.18
N ALA A 895 22.59 -25.48 18.83
CA ALA A 895 22.17 -25.78 17.47
C ALA A 895 21.07 -24.81 17.01
N ASP A 896 20.04 -24.62 17.84
CA ASP A 896 18.90 -23.75 17.56
C ASP A 896 19.33 -22.31 17.33
N ARG A 897 20.28 -21.79 18.10
CA ARG A 897 20.87 -20.44 17.87
C ARG A 897 21.41 -20.25 16.45
N ARG A 898 21.91 -21.32 15.81
CA ARG A 898 22.51 -21.24 14.46
C ARG A 898 21.49 -21.44 13.35
N ALA A 899 20.32 -22.00 13.68
CA ALA A 899 19.21 -22.10 12.76
C ALA A 899 18.38 -20.81 12.85
N PRO A 900 18.05 -20.13 11.74
CA PRO A 900 17.05 -19.07 11.78
C PRO A 900 15.64 -19.67 11.98
N VAL A 901 14.72 -18.90 12.57
CA VAL A 901 13.29 -19.25 12.49
C VAL A 901 12.82 -18.98 11.06
N ARG A 902 12.39 -20.00 10.32
CA ARG A 902 11.85 -19.85 8.96
C ARG A 902 10.40 -19.41 8.98
#